data_AF-A0AAC9SU44-F1
#
_entry.id   AF-A0AAC9SU44-F1
#
_cell.length_a   1.000
_cell.length_b   1.000
_cell.length_c   1.000
_cell.angle_alpha   90.00
_cell.angle_beta   90.00
_cell.angle_gamma   90.00
#
_symmetry.space_group_name_H-M   'P 1'
#
loop_
_entity.id
_entity.type
_entity.pdbx_description
1 polymer ?
#
loop_
_entity_poly.entity_id
_entity_poly.type
_entity_poly.pdbx_seq_one_letter_code
_entity_poly.pdbx_strand_id
1 'polypeptide(L)'
;MQNGGRYENNGGNVSGLTAETGAQVDFMGGTGISVTVDSGATIGAVQSATLTSVTMTAGGSLEVSNGASATDVTISGDVENTLVVGSNGYVSGVNVSGAVDNSAQGSAGGEVHDVIINSGGVADDVTVYHDHLVINGGGLASGVTLNDAGITVQSNGVVSAMTVNAQGIYAAYINGGVSYDAIVNNDGAIVEYDNGSAYNNTVNTGGEDIVLNGLSEAATISSGGIQAAETKGVTSGTILNGGKLEASEGGIASGTTVNAGGLEVVGAGGTAINQTVNSQSTVVVDTSGTIGGQTILSGGSLSGGTISAGATVSVLSGGYESGVTIASGGSADIQSGGSGSNILIERSGVENVAQGGVVSNFTIDTGRQNNAGSAVSGLIENLGEERVQSGGYDADMTVTGHGHEVVSAGGTAVNTVFNDTGFGFIAGTLDDATVNSGGWINVSSGGLTSHTTINGSGSEYVNAGGSAVDQTVNAHGTLTIASAGIIGGTTVLSGGSLSGGVLSSGAKVSALSGGYESGVTITAGGYSEVDSQGTATNISIVDNGIQTVASGGLVSGFEINHARQYDWGSAVSGTISNLAEERVMSGGQDSDMIVTSHGHEVVSAGGIASHTTYNANGFGYISGSAVSAVVNSGGIDADFSHLRQFRVIL
;
A
#
# COMPACT_ATOMS: atom_id res chain seq x y z
N MET A 1 -35.82 -30.20 -61.55
CA MET A 1 -35.76 -28.97 -62.36
C MET A 1 -34.33 -28.78 -62.81
N GLN A 2 -34.06 -28.55 -64.10
CA GLN A 2 -32.71 -28.47 -64.66
C GLN A 2 -32.60 -27.40 -65.77
N ASN A 3 -31.37 -27.10 -66.21
CA ASN A 3 -31.03 -26.26 -67.36
C ASN A 3 -31.65 -24.84 -67.35
N GLY A 4 -31.60 -24.14 -66.21
CA GLY A 4 -32.15 -22.78 -66.10
C GLY A 4 -33.68 -22.69 -66.13
N GLY A 5 -34.39 -23.81 -65.96
CA GLY A 5 -35.85 -23.81 -65.88
C GLY A 5 -36.37 -23.05 -64.66
N ARG A 6 -37.49 -22.34 -64.81
CA ARG A 6 -38.20 -21.64 -63.73
C ARG A 6 -39.46 -22.39 -63.31
N TYR A 7 -39.68 -22.53 -62.00
CA TYR A 7 -40.88 -23.13 -61.43
C TYR A 7 -41.40 -22.30 -60.25
N GLU A 8 -42.71 -22.11 -60.18
CA GLU A 8 -43.37 -21.38 -59.11
C GLU A 8 -44.39 -22.29 -58.43
N ASN A 9 -44.22 -22.52 -57.13
CA ASN A 9 -45.19 -23.20 -56.28
C ASN A 9 -46.04 -22.19 -55.52
N ASN A 10 -47.30 -22.04 -55.93
CA ASN A 10 -48.24 -21.10 -55.32
C ASN A 10 -49.16 -21.82 -54.33
N GLY A 11 -48.63 -22.17 -53.15
CA GLY A 11 -49.42 -22.78 -52.07
C GLY A 11 -49.63 -24.30 -52.14
N GLY A 12 -48.95 -24.99 -53.05
CA GLY A 12 -49.03 -26.44 -53.23
C GLY A 12 -48.01 -27.23 -52.39
N ASN A 13 -48.19 -28.55 -52.36
CA ASN A 13 -47.25 -29.48 -51.73
C ASN A 13 -46.37 -30.14 -52.80
N VAL A 14 -45.06 -29.96 -52.69
CA VAL A 14 -44.05 -30.53 -53.59
C VAL A 14 -43.12 -31.42 -52.76
N SER A 15 -42.96 -32.67 -53.18
CA SER A 15 -42.10 -33.64 -52.48
C SER A 15 -41.06 -34.21 -53.44
N GLY A 16 -39.82 -34.38 -52.96
CA GLY A 16 -38.70 -34.89 -53.76
C GLY A 16 -38.26 -33.94 -54.86
N LEU A 17 -38.28 -32.63 -54.59
CA LEU A 17 -37.81 -31.62 -55.54
C LEU A 17 -36.30 -31.63 -55.57
N THR A 18 -35.71 -31.87 -56.74
CA THR A 18 -34.29 -31.61 -57.00
C THR A 18 -34.19 -30.49 -58.03
N ALA A 19 -33.56 -29.37 -57.66
CA ALA A 19 -33.26 -28.25 -58.54
C ALA A 19 -31.76 -28.22 -58.83
N GLU A 20 -31.37 -28.24 -60.10
CA GLU A 20 -29.98 -28.35 -60.53
C GLU A 20 -29.69 -27.45 -61.75
N THR A 21 -28.43 -27.29 -62.11
CA THR A 21 -27.98 -26.66 -63.37
C THR A 21 -28.61 -25.27 -63.58
N GLY A 22 -28.50 -24.41 -62.57
CA GLY A 22 -29.00 -23.03 -62.63
C GLY A 22 -30.53 -22.87 -62.61
N ALA A 23 -31.28 -23.92 -62.28
CA ALA A 23 -32.74 -23.82 -62.16
C ALA A 23 -33.18 -22.82 -61.09
N GLN A 24 -34.32 -22.15 -61.30
CA GLN A 24 -34.92 -21.21 -60.35
C GLN A 24 -36.26 -21.75 -59.86
N VAL A 25 -36.43 -21.85 -58.54
CA VAL A 25 -37.67 -22.32 -57.93
C VAL A 25 -38.17 -21.34 -56.87
N ASP A 26 -39.37 -20.81 -57.02
CA ASP A 26 -40.00 -19.94 -56.03
C ASP A 26 -41.15 -20.68 -55.33
N PHE A 27 -41.05 -20.86 -54.01
CA PHE A 27 -42.15 -21.26 -53.15
C PHE A 27 -42.85 -20.03 -52.60
N MET A 28 -44.04 -19.72 -53.11
CA MET A 28 -44.93 -18.68 -52.62
C MET A 28 -46.05 -19.33 -51.80
N GLY A 29 -45.77 -19.59 -50.52
CA GLY A 29 -46.59 -20.43 -49.65
C GLY A 29 -46.46 -21.94 -49.91
N GLY A 30 -47.25 -22.75 -49.21
CA GLY A 30 -47.28 -24.21 -49.41
C GLY A 30 -46.09 -24.94 -48.76
N THR A 31 -45.85 -26.19 -49.16
CA THR A 31 -44.84 -27.04 -48.51
C THR A 31 -43.91 -27.70 -49.53
N GLY A 32 -42.61 -27.66 -49.24
CA GLY A 32 -41.56 -28.45 -49.88
C GLY A 32 -41.02 -29.52 -48.92
N ILE A 33 -41.02 -30.78 -49.33
CA ILE A 33 -40.50 -31.90 -48.53
C ILE A 33 -39.38 -32.59 -49.29
N SER A 34 -38.22 -32.77 -48.66
CA SER A 34 -37.02 -33.34 -49.29
C SER A 34 -36.62 -32.53 -50.52
N VAL A 35 -36.16 -31.31 -50.26
CA VAL A 35 -35.80 -30.33 -51.28
C VAL A 35 -34.29 -30.31 -51.46
N THR A 36 -33.81 -30.55 -52.67
CA THR A 36 -32.40 -30.50 -53.01
C THR A 36 -32.12 -29.29 -53.91
N VAL A 37 -31.14 -28.48 -53.54
CA VAL A 37 -30.62 -27.34 -54.30
C VAL A 37 -29.19 -27.66 -54.69
N ASP A 38 -28.94 -27.88 -55.97
CA ASP A 38 -27.65 -28.35 -56.45
C ASP A 38 -27.15 -27.55 -57.66
N SER A 39 -25.86 -27.66 -57.98
CA SER A 39 -25.29 -27.28 -59.28
C SER A 39 -25.69 -25.87 -59.73
N GLY A 40 -25.55 -24.88 -58.85
CA GLY A 40 -25.86 -23.47 -59.13
C GLY A 40 -27.35 -23.10 -59.14
N ALA A 41 -28.25 -23.99 -58.72
CA ALA A 41 -29.69 -23.69 -58.64
C ALA A 41 -30.02 -22.69 -57.53
N THR A 42 -31.13 -21.96 -57.69
CA THR A 42 -31.65 -21.01 -56.71
C THR A 42 -33.06 -21.38 -56.29
N ILE A 43 -33.31 -21.44 -54.99
CA ILE A 43 -34.65 -21.58 -54.42
C ILE A 43 -34.97 -20.36 -53.55
N GLY A 44 -36.12 -19.73 -53.80
CA GLY A 44 -36.70 -18.71 -52.92
C GLY A 44 -37.91 -19.26 -52.19
N ALA A 45 -37.98 -19.11 -50.86
CA ALA A 45 -39.14 -19.43 -50.03
C ALA A 45 -39.69 -18.15 -49.40
N VAL A 46 -40.94 -17.83 -49.73
CA VAL A 46 -41.65 -16.61 -49.29
C VAL A 46 -43.11 -16.89 -48.93
N GLN A 47 -43.80 -15.89 -48.38
CA GLN A 47 -45.24 -15.93 -48.09
C GLN A 47 -45.65 -17.14 -47.23
N SER A 48 -44.91 -17.38 -46.15
CA SER A 48 -45.15 -18.49 -45.22
C SER A 48 -45.01 -19.90 -45.83
N ALA A 49 -44.21 -20.05 -46.90
CA ALA A 49 -43.79 -21.36 -47.38
C ALA A 49 -43.04 -22.14 -46.29
N THR A 50 -43.16 -23.47 -46.29
CA THR A 50 -42.44 -24.36 -45.37
C THR A 50 -41.62 -25.36 -46.16
N LEU A 51 -40.29 -25.33 -46.01
CA LEU A 51 -39.38 -26.33 -46.57
C LEU A 51 -38.87 -27.23 -45.45
N THR A 52 -38.75 -28.52 -45.72
CA THR A 52 -38.29 -29.52 -44.73
C THR A 52 -37.31 -30.48 -45.38
N SER A 53 -36.30 -30.91 -44.62
CA SER A 53 -35.23 -31.78 -45.10
C SER A 53 -34.58 -31.19 -46.36
N VAL A 54 -34.03 -29.99 -46.21
CA VAL A 54 -33.40 -29.27 -47.31
C VAL A 54 -31.94 -29.70 -47.43
N THR A 55 -31.49 -30.01 -48.64
CA THR A 55 -30.09 -30.35 -48.92
C THR A 55 -29.55 -29.41 -49.98
N MET A 56 -28.47 -28.71 -49.67
CA MET A 56 -27.79 -27.81 -50.59
C MET A 56 -26.42 -28.40 -50.95
N THR A 57 -26.13 -28.50 -52.25
CA THR A 57 -24.88 -29.04 -52.78
C THR A 57 -24.36 -28.23 -53.98
N ALA A 58 -23.04 -28.32 -54.21
CA ALA A 58 -22.36 -27.85 -55.42
C ALA A 58 -22.79 -26.46 -55.96
N GLY A 59 -22.79 -25.41 -55.13
CA GLY A 59 -23.11 -24.05 -55.58
C GLY A 59 -24.57 -23.63 -55.46
N GLY A 60 -25.39 -24.37 -54.70
CA GLY A 60 -26.81 -24.06 -54.52
C GLY A 60 -27.05 -22.79 -53.69
N SER A 61 -28.13 -22.07 -53.99
CA SER A 61 -28.58 -20.90 -53.22
C SER A 61 -30.02 -21.05 -52.73
N LEU A 62 -30.23 -20.77 -51.44
CA LEU A 62 -31.54 -20.78 -50.80
C LEU A 62 -31.79 -19.45 -50.10
N GLU A 63 -32.88 -18.78 -50.44
CA GLU A 63 -33.38 -17.60 -49.72
C GLU A 63 -34.66 -17.95 -48.96
N VAL A 64 -34.70 -17.71 -47.66
CA VAL A 64 -35.89 -17.89 -46.81
C VAL A 64 -36.30 -16.55 -46.23
N SER A 65 -37.47 -16.03 -46.60
CA SER A 65 -37.93 -14.70 -46.14
C SER A 65 -39.46 -14.61 -46.07
N ASN A 66 -39.97 -13.45 -45.64
CA ASN A 66 -41.40 -13.12 -45.64
C ASN A 66 -42.29 -14.17 -44.94
N GLY A 67 -41.89 -14.58 -43.74
CA GLY A 67 -42.62 -15.54 -42.91
C GLY A 67 -42.40 -17.01 -43.28
N ALA A 68 -41.58 -17.30 -44.31
CA ALA A 68 -41.25 -18.66 -44.70
C ALA A 68 -40.30 -19.33 -43.70
N SER A 69 -40.29 -20.67 -43.72
CA SER A 69 -39.42 -21.48 -42.88
C SER A 69 -38.71 -22.58 -43.67
N ALA A 70 -37.48 -22.90 -43.27
CA ALA A 70 -36.76 -24.09 -43.73
C ALA A 70 -36.14 -24.84 -42.55
N THR A 71 -36.43 -26.14 -42.42
CA THR A 71 -35.91 -26.97 -41.33
C THR A 71 -35.08 -28.13 -41.84
N ASP A 72 -34.16 -28.61 -41.00
CA ASP A 72 -33.22 -29.70 -41.30
C ASP A 72 -32.42 -29.38 -42.57
N VAL A 73 -31.79 -28.20 -42.56
CA VAL A 73 -31.03 -27.67 -43.70
C VAL A 73 -29.61 -28.21 -43.64
N THR A 74 -29.25 -29.08 -44.57
CA THR A 74 -27.87 -29.58 -44.72
C THR A 74 -27.20 -28.88 -45.89
N ILE A 75 -26.09 -28.20 -45.64
CA ILE A 75 -25.26 -27.56 -46.66
C ILE A 75 -23.98 -28.37 -46.78
N SER A 76 -23.63 -28.80 -47.99
CA SER A 76 -22.46 -29.66 -48.20
C SER A 76 -21.88 -29.58 -49.61
N GLY A 77 -20.72 -30.19 -49.82
CA GLY A 77 -20.05 -30.28 -51.13
C GLY A 77 -18.82 -29.39 -51.26
N ASP A 78 -18.14 -29.50 -52.41
CA ASP A 78 -16.83 -28.87 -52.64
C ASP A 78 -16.91 -27.47 -53.27
N VAL A 79 -18.13 -26.94 -53.45
CA VAL A 79 -18.40 -25.63 -54.05
C VAL A 79 -19.34 -24.87 -53.10
N GLU A 80 -18.98 -23.62 -52.80
CA GLU A 80 -19.66 -22.70 -51.88
C GLU A 80 -21.18 -22.63 -52.14
N ASN A 81 -21.99 -22.82 -51.10
CA ASN A 81 -23.44 -22.73 -51.19
C ASN A 81 -23.89 -21.52 -50.38
N THR A 82 -24.94 -20.81 -50.78
CA THR A 82 -25.38 -19.61 -50.06
C THR A 82 -26.78 -19.77 -49.49
N LEU A 83 -26.89 -19.84 -48.16
CA LEU A 83 -28.15 -19.72 -47.43
C LEU A 83 -28.35 -18.29 -46.94
N VAL A 84 -29.43 -17.65 -47.38
CA VAL A 84 -29.83 -16.31 -46.93
C VAL A 84 -31.14 -16.37 -46.15
N VAL A 85 -31.10 -15.94 -44.89
CA VAL A 85 -32.29 -15.76 -44.05
C VAL A 85 -32.68 -14.29 -44.06
N GLY A 86 -33.69 -13.96 -44.85
CA GLY A 86 -34.21 -12.61 -45.00
C GLY A 86 -35.24 -12.23 -43.91
N SER A 87 -35.86 -11.07 -44.08
CA SER A 87 -36.83 -10.52 -43.11
C SER A 87 -37.98 -11.48 -42.81
N ASN A 88 -38.22 -11.76 -41.53
CA ASN A 88 -39.19 -12.74 -41.02
C ASN A 88 -38.98 -14.17 -41.57
N GLY A 89 -37.81 -14.48 -42.13
CA GLY A 89 -37.43 -15.83 -42.46
C GLY A 89 -36.98 -16.58 -41.20
N TYR A 90 -37.28 -17.87 -41.15
CA TYR A 90 -36.86 -18.75 -40.05
C TYR A 90 -36.16 -19.98 -40.62
N VAL A 91 -34.98 -20.31 -40.10
CA VAL A 91 -34.32 -21.58 -40.40
C VAL A 91 -33.95 -22.31 -39.13
N SER A 92 -33.98 -23.64 -39.16
CA SER A 92 -33.51 -24.44 -38.03
C SER A 92 -32.88 -25.77 -38.40
N GLY A 93 -32.04 -26.29 -37.51
CA GLY A 93 -31.29 -27.53 -37.74
C GLY A 93 -30.37 -27.37 -38.95
N VAL A 94 -29.65 -26.25 -39.00
CA VAL A 94 -28.74 -25.91 -40.09
C VAL A 94 -27.41 -26.59 -39.82
N ASN A 95 -26.95 -27.44 -40.73
CA ASN A 95 -25.66 -28.12 -40.63
C ASN A 95 -24.83 -27.86 -41.89
N VAL A 96 -23.72 -27.15 -41.72
CA VAL A 96 -22.80 -26.76 -42.81
C VAL A 96 -21.57 -27.66 -42.75
N SER A 97 -21.38 -28.48 -43.78
CA SER A 97 -20.29 -29.46 -43.86
C SER A 97 -19.83 -29.69 -45.31
N GLY A 98 -18.84 -28.92 -45.79
CA GLY A 98 -18.30 -29.07 -47.14
C GLY A 98 -17.18 -28.07 -47.45
N ALA A 99 -16.15 -28.55 -48.15
CA ALA A 99 -14.88 -27.90 -48.52
C ALA A 99 -13.89 -27.56 -47.38
N VAL A 100 -12.63 -27.92 -47.61
CA VAL A 100 -11.46 -27.53 -46.82
C VAL A 100 -11.13 -26.08 -47.18
N ASP A 101 -11.03 -25.23 -46.16
CA ASP A 101 -10.63 -23.81 -46.17
C ASP A 101 -9.68 -23.37 -47.31
N ASN A 102 -9.99 -22.25 -47.96
CA ASN A 102 -9.05 -21.51 -48.83
C ASN A 102 -8.91 -20.02 -48.45
N SER A 103 -9.21 -19.68 -47.20
CA SER A 103 -9.10 -18.34 -46.61
C SER A 103 -7.76 -18.13 -45.89
N ALA A 104 -6.67 -18.67 -46.43
CA ALA A 104 -5.35 -18.12 -46.12
C ALA A 104 -5.08 -16.88 -47.01
N GLN A 105 -5.28 -15.71 -46.39
CA GLN A 105 -4.41 -14.52 -46.51
C GLN A 105 -4.57 -13.61 -47.74
N GLY A 106 -5.28 -12.50 -47.51
CA GLY A 106 -4.81 -11.15 -47.86
C GLY A 106 -4.84 -10.77 -49.34
N SER A 107 -5.96 -10.17 -49.78
CA SER A 107 -6.01 -8.98 -50.64
C SER A 107 -7.46 -8.71 -51.04
N ALA A 108 -7.99 -7.56 -50.64
CA ALA A 108 -9.14 -6.84 -51.20
C ALA A 108 -10.04 -7.64 -52.18
N GLY A 109 -11.09 -8.29 -51.65
CA GLY A 109 -12.17 -8.82 -52.48
C GLY A 109 -13.05 -9.87 -51.81
N GLY A 110 -14.09 -9.41 -51.10
CA GLY A 110 -15.29 -10.18 -50.73
C GLY A 110 -15.10 -11.31 -49.73
N GLU A 111 -15.57 -11.12 -48.50
CA GLU A 111 -15.79 -12.22 -47.55
C GLU A 111 -16.83 -13.19 -48.15
N VAL A 112 -16.51 -14.48 -48.08
CA VAL A 112 -17.18 -15.62 -48.73
C VAL A 112 -18.05 -16.27 -47.65
N HIS A 113 -19.37 -16.40 -47.84
CA HIS A 113 -20.35 -16.62 -46.76
C HIS A 113 -21.31 -17.77 -47.08
N ASP A 114 -21.27 -18.87 -46.31
CA ASP A 114 -22.20 -19.99 -46.47
C ASP A 114 -23.59 -19.72 -45.87
N VAL A 115 -23.66 -18.99 -44.75
CA VAL A 115 -24.93 -18.66 -44.07
C VAL A 115 -24.98 -17.18 -43.69
N ILE A 116 -25.98 -16.46 -44.20
CA ILE A 116 -26.19 -15.03 -43.96
C ILE A 116 -27.56 -14.83 -43.30
N ILE A 117 -27.58 -14.26 -42.10
CA ILE A 117 -28.79 -13.92 -41.37
C ILE A 117 -28.98 -12.40 -41.41
N ASN A 118 -29.99 -11.94 -42.14
CA ASN A 118 -30.31 -10.53 -42.31
C ASN A 118 -31.33 -10.03 -41.29
N SER A 119 -31.58 -8.72 -41.32
CA SER A 119 -32.54 -8.05 -40.44
C SER A 119 -33.91 -8.73 -40.40
N GLY A 120 -34.34 -9.15 -39.20
CA GLY A 120 -35.58 -9.87 -38.96
C GLY A 120 -35.55 -11.35 -39.33
N GLY A 121 -34.42 -11.86 -39.84
CA GLY A 121 -34.17 -13.28 -40.04
C GLY A 121 -33.75 -13.96 -38.74
N VAL A 122 -34.14 -15.23 -38.57
CA VAL A 122 -33.85 -16.03 -37.38
C VAL A 122 -33.29 -17.39 -37.80
N ALA A 123 -32.16 -17.79 -37.20
CA ALA A 123 -31.63 -19.14 -37.30
C ALA A 123 -31.50 -19.77 -35.91
N ASP A 124 -31.87 -21.04 -35.79
CA ASP A 124 -31.80 -21.79 -34.55
C ASP A 124 -31.14 -23.15 -34.78
N ASP A 125 -30.31 -23.61 -33.85
CA ASP A 125 -29.56 -24.86 -33.96
C ASP A 125 -28.70 -24.89 -35.25
N VAL A 126 -27.66 -24.06 -35.27
CA VAL A 126 -26.76 -23.88 -36.41
C VAL A 126 -25.41 -24.49 -36.09
N THR A 127 -25.01 -25.52 -36.82
CA THR A 127 -23.67 -26.09 -36.71
C THR A 127 -22.86 -25.75 -37.96
N VAL A 128 -21.67 -25.17 -37.78
CA VAL A 128 -20.76 -24.79 -38.87
C VAL A 128 -19.43 -25.50 -38.67
N TYR A 129 -18.91 -26.06 -39.76
CA TYR A 129 -17.59 -26.67 -39.83
C TYR A 129 -16.78 -26.00 -40.94
N HIS A 130 -15.53 -25.60 -40.67
CA HIS A 130 -14.58 -25.08 -41.67
C HIS A 130 -14.99 -23.80 -42.44
N ASP A 131 -16.17 -23.23 -42.14
CA ASP A 131 -16.76 -22.11 -42.89
C ASP A 131 -17.12 -20.94 -41.96
N HIS A 132 -17.88 -19.96 -42.47
CA HIS A 132 -18.17 -18.70 -41.81
C HIS A 132 -19.68 -18.39 -41.79
N LEU A 133 -20.19 -18.07 -40.59
CA LEU A 133 -21.54 -17.57 -40.38
C LEU A 133 -21.54 -16.04 -40.25
N VAL A 134 -22.45 -15.36 -40.93
CA VAL A 134 -22.64 -13.90 -40.79
C VAL A 134 -24.01 -13.55 -40.27
N ILE A 135 -24.03 -12.78 -39.18
CA ILE A 135 -25.24 -12.17 -38.62
C ILE A 135 -25.16 -10.67 -38.86
N ASN A 136 -25.95 -10.20 -39.82
CA ASN A 136 -26.09 -8.77 -40.10
C ASN A 136 -27.03 -8.10 -39.09
N GLY A 137 -27.06 -6.76 -39.09
CA GLY A 137 -27.86 -5.99 -38.15
C GLY A 137 -29.35 -6.37 -38.13
N GLY A 138 -29.85 -6.68 -36.93
CA GLY A 138 -31.22 -7.14 -36.69
C GLY A 138 -31.47 -8.62 -36.99
N GLY A 139 -30.46 -9.39 -37.40
CA GLY A 139 -30.51 -10.84 -37.49
C GLY A 139 -30.30 -11.50 -36.11
N LEU A 140 -30.86 -12.70 -35.93
CA LEU A 140 -30.77 -13.47 -34.69
C LEU A 140 -30.32 -14.91 -34.98
N ALA A 141 -29.29 -15.38 -34.27
CA ALA A 141 -28.92 -16.79 -34.23
C ALA A 141 -28.94 -17.34 -32.81
N SER A 142 -29.34 -18.60 -32.64
CA SER A 142 -29.34 -19.30 -31.35
C SER A 142 -28.83 -20.73 -31.50
N GLY A 143 -28.16 -21.26 -30.47
CA GLY A 143 -27.65 -22.62 -30.49
C GLY A 143 -26.58 -22.83 -31.56
N VAL A 144 -25.71 -21.83 -31.74
CA VAL A 144 -24.66 -21.89 -32.76
C VAL A 144 -23.51 -22.75 -32.24
N THR A 145 -23.09 -23.76 -32.99
CA THR A 145 -21.89 -24.54 -32.71
C THR A 145 -20.88 -24.36 -33.83
N LEU A 146 -19.71 -23.86 -33.48
CA LEU A 146 -18.59 -23.66 -34.40
C LEU A 146 -17.52 -24.72 -34.13
N ASN A 147 -17.12 -25.45 -35.17
CA ASN A 147 -16.05 -26.43 -35.10
C ASN A 147 -15.07 -26.13 -36.24
N ASP A 148 -13.95 -25.47 -35.95
CA ASP A 148 -13.03 -24.96 -36.98
C ASP A 148 -13.72 -23.97 -37.94
N ALA A 149 -14.70 -23.20 -37.46
CA ALA A 149 -15.53 -22.28 -38.24
C ALA A 149 -15.61 -20.88 -37.61
N GLY A 150 -15.59 -19.83 -38.43
CA GLY A 150 -15.75 -18.46 -37.95
C GLY A 150 -17.21 -18.00 -37.85
N ILE A 151 -17.43 -16.94 -37.08
CA ILE A 151 -18.69 -16.18 -37.10
C ILE A 151 -18.37 -14.69 -37.03
N THR A 152 -19.12 -13.87 -37.76
CA THR A 152 -19.13 -12.42 -37.60
C THR A 152 -20.52 -11.94 -37.23
N VAL A 153 -20.63 -11.30 -36.06
CA VAL A 153 -21.87 -10.70 -35.56
C VAL A 153 -21.74 -9.18 -35.67
N GLN A 154 -22.38 -8.61 -36.69
CA GLN A 154 -22.32 -7.18 -36.97
C GLN A 154 -23.22 -6.36 -36.05
N SER A 155 -23.12 -5.04 -36.14
CA SER A 155 -23.89 -4.10 -35.32
C SER A 155 -25.39 -4.37 -35.33
N ASN A 156 -25.98 -4.53 -34.14
CA ASN A 156 -27.37 -4.94 -33.88
C ASN A 156 -27.73 -6.39 -34.26
N GLY A 157 -26.78 -7.21 -34.70
CA GLY A 157 -26.94 -8.65 -34.78
C GLY A 157 -26.81 -9.28 -33.38
N VAL A 158 -27.48 -10.41 -33.17
CA VAL A 158 -27.48 -11.12 -31.88
C VAL A 158 -27.21 -12.61 -32.09
N VAL A 159 -26.29 -13.15 -31.29
CA VAL A 159 -26.09 -14.60 -31.14
C VAL A 159 -26.29 -15.00 -29.67
N SER A 160 -26.91 -16.15 -29.43
CA SER A 160 -27.07 -16.71 -28.08
C SER A 160 -26.73 -18.21 -28.01
N ALA A 161 -26.25 -18.65 -26.86
CA ALA A 161 -25.88 -20.05 -26.59
C ALA A 161 -24.89 -20.61 -27.63
N MET A 162 -23.86 -19.81 -27.94
CA MET A 162 -22.83 -20.17 -28.90
C MET A 162 -21.81 -21.11 -28.26
N THR A 163 -21.41 -22.19 -28.93
CA THR A 163 -20.26 -23.02 -28.53
C THR A 163 -19.16 -22.87 -29.56
N VAL A 164 -17.97 -22.45 -29.14
CA VAL A 164 -16.80 -22.26 -29.98
C VAL A 164 -15.78 -23.35 -29.65
N ASN A 165 -15.62 -24.32 -30.55
CA ASN A 165 -14.61 -25.37 -30.45
C ASN A 165 -13.47 -25.10 -31.44
N ALA A 166 -12.23 -25.34 -31.00
CA ALA A 166 -10.94 -25.31 -31.72
C ALA A 166 -10.95 -24.85 -33.18
N GLN A 167 -10.22 -23.77 -33.47
CA GLN A 167 -10.45 -22.93 -34.63
C GLN A 167 -9.32 -22.79 -35.65
N GLY A 168 -8.16 -23.41 -35.49
CA GLY A 168 -7.04 -23.13 -36.39
C GLY A 168 -6.69 -21.63 -36.40
N ILE A 169 -7.18 -20.86 -37.39
CA ILE A 169 -7.04 -19.40 -37.52
C ILE A 169 -8.33 -18.58 -37.28
N TYR A 170 -9.47 -19.22 -37.03
CA TYR A 170 -10.78 -18.57 -36.93
C TYR A 170 -11.12 -18.11 -35.49
N ALA A 171 -12.08 -17.19 -35.36
CA ALA A 171 -12.61 -16.73 -34.08
C ALA A 171 -14.09 -16.34 -34.22
N ALA A 172 -14.78 -16.20 -33.09
CA ALA A 172 -16.09 -15.56 -33.04
C ALA A 172 -15.95 -14.05 -32.90
N TYR A 173 -16.16 -13.32 -33.98
CA TYR A 173 -16.01 -11.87 -34.06
C TYR A 173 -17.32 -11.16 -33.73
N ILE A 174 -17.37 -10.48 -32.58
CA ILE A 174 -18.51 -9.65 -32.17
C ILE A 174 -18.19 -8.19 -32.53
N ASN A 175 -18.62 -7.77 -33.71
CA ASN A 175 -18.33 -6.47 -34.33
C ASN A 175 -19.51 -5.50 -34.14
N GLY A 176 -19.57 -4.84 -32.97
CA GLY A 176 -20.70 -3.98 -32.59
C GLY A 176 -22.02 -4.73 -32.33
N GLY A 177 -22.03 -6.06 -32.51
CA GLY A 177 -23.15 -6.96 -32.22
C GLY A 177 -23.19 -7.40 -30.76
N VAL A 178 -24.02 -8.41 -30.47
CA VAL A 178 -24.17 -8.95 -29.11
C VAL A 178 -24.10 -10.48 -29.08
N SER A 179 -23.33 -11.02 -28.13
CA SER A 179 -23.27 -12.45 -27.79
C SER A 179 -23.81 -12.70 -26.37
N TYR A 180 -24.60 -13.75 -26.19
CA TYR A 180 -25.06 -14.23 -24.88
C TYR A 180 -24.67 -15.69 -24.64
N ASP A 181 -24.21 -15.98 -23.43
CA ASP A 181 -24.00 -17.33 -22.90
C ASP A 181 -23.09 -18.19 -23.80
N ALA A 182 -22.01 -17.61 -24.31
CA ALA A 182 -21.06 -18.35 -25.15
C ALA A 182 -20.21 -19.31 -24.30
N ILE A 183 -19.88 -20.48 -24.84
CA ILE A 183 -18.94 -21.44 -24.28
C ILE A 183 -17.74 -21.51 -25.22
N VAL A 184 -16.57 -21.09 -24.73
CA VAL A 184 -15.32 -21.09 -25.50
C VAL A 184 -14.43 -22.21 -25.00
N ASN A 185 -14.19 -23.20 -25.85
CA ASN A 185 -13.40 -24.39 -25.53
C ASN A 185 -11.96 -24.27 -26.06
N ASN A 186 -11.15 -25.32 -25.86
CA ASN A 186 -9.76 -25.36 -26.28
C ASN A 186 -9.56 -24.93 -27.74
N ASP A 187 -8.60 -24.03 -27.98
CA ASP A 187 -8.28 -23.37 -29.25
C ASP A 187 -9.44 -22.58 -29.88
N GLY A 188 -10.51 -22.31 -29.12
CA GLY A 188 -11.59 -21.40 -29.51
C GLY A 188 -11.31 -19.98 -29.02
N ALA A 189 -11.75 -18.98 -29.77
CA ALA A 189 -11.64 -17.59 -29.39
C ALA A 189 -12.95 -16.83 -29.64
N ILE A 190 -13.28 -15.90 -28.74
CA ILE A 190 -14.25 -14.82 -28.97
C ILE A 190 -13.52 -13.49 -28.94
N VAL A 191 -13.85 -12.59 -29.87
CA VAL A 191 -13.20 -11.28 -30.01
C VAL A 191 -14.27 -10.19 -30.10
N GLU A 192 -14.39 -9.36 -29.06
CA GLU A 192 -15.32 -8.24 -29.00
C GLU A 192 -14.63 -6.95 -29.46
N TYR A 193 -15.12 -6.36 -30.56
CA TYR A 193 -14.58 -5.11 -31.08
C TYR A 193 -15.62 -4.19 -31.71
N ASP A 194 -15.22 -2.95 -31.97
CA ASP A 194 -16.09 -1.89 -32.48
C ASP A 194 -17.38 -1.69 -31.66
N ASN A 195 -17.25 -1.72 -30.33
CA ASN A 195 -18.33 -1.69 -29.34
C ASN A 195 -19.21 -2.94 -29.33
N GLY A 196 -18.68 -4.10 -29.75
CA GLY A 196 -19.33 -5.39 -29.54
C GLY A 196 -19.40 -5.75 -28.06
N SER A 197 -20.46 -6.48 -27.69
CA SER A 197 -20.69 -6.90 -26.30
C SER A 197 -20.90 -8.40 -26.19
N ALA A 198 -20.25 -9.04 -25.23
CA ALA A 198 -20.52 -10.42 -24.86
C ALA A 198 -20.92 -10.52 -23.38
N TYR A 199 -21.87 -11.40 -23.08
CA TYR A 199 -22.46 -11.56 -21.75
C TYR A 199 -22.43 -13.02 -21.31
N ASN A 200 -21.99 -13.26 -20.08
CA ASN A 200 -21.96 -14.57 -19.41
C ASN A 200 -21.13 -15.64 -20.17
N ASN A 201 -20.06 -15.23 -20.84
CA ASN A 201 -19.16 -16.17 -21.51
C ASN A 201 -18.55 -17.14 -20.49
N THR A 202 -18.47 -18.42 -20.82
CA THR A 202 -17.66 -19.40 -20.09
C THR A 202 -16.46 -19.77 -20.93
N VAL A 203 -15.26 -19.41 -20.47
CA VAL A 203 -14.00 -19.69 -21.14
C VAL A 203 -13.31 -20.86 -20.44
N ASN A 204 -13.24 -21.99 -21.13
CA ASN A 204 -12.66 -23.23 -20.64
C ASN A 204 -11.15 -23.30 -20.94
N THR A 205 -10.50 -24.39 -20.52
CA THR A 205 -9.07 -24.62 -20.76
C THR A 205 -8.72 -24.47 -22.24
N GLY A 206 -7.73 -23.63 -22.53
CA GLY A 206 -7.25 -23.35 -23.88
C GLY A 206 -8.17 -22.44 -24.72
N GLY A 207 -9.28 -21.96 -24.16
CA GLY A 207 -10.13 -20.95 -24.80
C GLY A 207 -9.69 -19.53 -24.47
N GLU A 208 -10.02 -18.59 -25.37
CA GLU A 208 -9.67 -17.17 -25.25
C GLU A 208 -10.89 -16.24 -25.41
N ASP A 209 -10.99 -15.23 -24.57
CA ASP A 209 -11.91 -14.08 -24.68
C ASP A 209 -11.07 -12.80 -24.82
N ILE A 210 -11.14 -12.13 -25.96
CA ILE A 210 -10.27 -11.01 -26.33
C ILE A 210 -11.12 -9.75 -26.59
N VAL A 211 -11.07 -8.82 -25.64
CA VAL A 211 -11.85 -7.59 -25.68
C VAL A 211 -11.01 -6.43 -26.22
N LEU A 212 -11.35 -5.93 -27.42
CA LEU A 212 -10.66 -4.86 -28.14
C LEU A 212 -11.62 -3.70 -28.47
N ASN A 213 -11.67 -2.66 -27.65
CA ASN A 213 -12.68 -1.59 -27.82
C ASN A 213 -14.14 -2.15 -27.82
N GLY A 214 -14.36 -3.22 -27.06
CA GLY A 214 -15.65 -3.87 -26.79
C GLY A 214 -15.90 -4.07 -25.29
N LEU A 215 -16.93 -4.86 -24.95
CA LEU A 215 -17.31 -5.21 -23.58
C LEU A 215 -17.48 -6.73 -23.41
N SER A 216 -16.82 -7.32 -22.41
CA SER A 216 -17.16 -8.67 -21.90
C SER A 216 -17.68 -8.55 -20.46
N GLU A 217 -18.94 -8.92 -20.23
CA GLU A 217 -19.60 -8.80 -18.94
C GLU A 217 -19.96 -10.17 -18.34
N ALA A 218 -19.67 -10.34 -17.05
CA ALA A 218 -19.94 -11.54 -16.26
C ALA A 218 -19.31 -12.83 -16.82
N ALA A 219 -18.15 -12.72 -17.48
CA ALA A 219 -17.42 -13.88 -17.98
C ALA A 219 -16.90 -14.76 -16.84
N THR A 220 -16.95 -16.08 -17.00
CA THR A 220 -16.32 -17.05 -16.11
C THR A 220 -15.12 -17.67 -16.82
N ILE A 221 -13.92 -17.41 -16.30
CA ILE A 221 -12.66 -17.93 -16.86
C ILE A 221 -12.19 -19.09 -16.00
N SER A 222 -12.31 -20.30 -16.53
CA SER A 222 -11.93 -21.55 -15.87
C SER A 222 -10.42 -21.78 -15.95
N SER A 223 -9.93 -22.78 -15.21
CA SER A 223 -8.50 -23.13 -15.21
C SER A 223 -7.93 -23.37 -16.61
N GLY A 224 -6.89 -22.63 -16.96
CA GLY A 224 -6.25 -22.64 -18.27
C GLY A 224 -6.99 -21.88 -19.38
N GLY A 225 -8.13 -21.24 -19.09
CA GLY A 225 -8.74 -20.24 -19.96
C GLY A 225 -8.11 -18.87 -19.77
N ILE A 226 -8.20 -18.03 -20.79
CA ILE A 226 -7.61 -16.68 -20.81
C ILE A 226 -8.66 -15.64 -21.21
N GLN A 227 -8.70 -14.53 -20.49
CA GLN A 227 -9.36 -13.30 -20.93
C GLN A 227 -8.33 -12.19 -21.08
N ALA A 228 -8.38 -11.44 -22.19
CA ALA A 228 -7.53 -10.30 -22.46
C ALA A 228 -8.38 -9.05 -22.69
N ALA A 229 -8.05 -7.94 -22.02
CA ALA A 229 -8.61 -6.62 -22.26
C ALA A 229 -7.51 -5.70 -22.80
N GLU A 230 -7.68 -5.21 -24.03
CA GLU A 230 -6.69 -4.36 -24.70
C GLU A 230 -7.36 -3.18 -25.41
N THR A 231 -6.62 -2.09 -25.65
CA THR A 231 -7.05 -0.98 -26.53
C THR A 231 -8.50 -0.51 -26.27
N LYS A 232 -8.78 -0.01 -25.06
CA LYS A 232 -10.13 0.41 -24.61
C LYS A 232 -11.15 -0.72 -24.41
N GLY A 233 -10.73 -1.98 -24.48
CA GLY A 233 -11.56 -3.11 -24.09
C GLY A 233 -11.91 -3.06 -22.61
N VAL A 234 -13.15 -3.42 -22.27
CA VAL A 234 -13.66 -3.43 -20.90
C VAL A 234 -14.13 -4.83 -20.54
N THR A 235 -13.58 -5.39 -19.47
CA THR A 235 -14.13 -6.58 -18.81
C THR A 235 -14.82 -6.15 -17.52
N SER A 236 -16.01 -6.68 -17.25
CA SER A 236 -16.83 -6.28 -16.11
C SER A 236 -17.42 -7.48 -15.40
N GLY A 237 -17.18 -7.62 -14.09
CA GLY A 237 -17.73 -8.71 -13.29
C GLY A 237 -17.13 -10.09 -13.63
N THR A 238 -15.94 -10.13 -14.22
CA THR A 238 -15.27 -11.39 -14.57
C THR A 238 -15.00 -12.23 -13.32
N ILE A 239 -15.19 -13.55 -13.41
CA ILE A 239 -14.88 -14.52 -12.36
C ILE A 239 -13.71 -15.40 -12.83
N LEU A 240 -12.56 -15.33 -12.15
CA LEU A 240 -11.38 -16.16 -12.44
C LEU A 240 -11.36 -17.40 -11.54
N ASN A 241 -11.85 -18.53 -12.05
CA ASN A 241 -11.87 -19.84 -11.38
C ASN A 241 -10.66 -20.69 -11.77
N GLY A 242 -9.46 -20.18 -11.50
CA GLY A 242 -8.20 -20.82 -11.91
C GLY A 242 -7.65 -20.33 -13.26
N GLY A 243 -8.40 -19.48 -13.96
CA GLY A 243 -8.02 -18.89 -15.25
C GLY A 243 -7.22 -17.59 -15.11
N LYS A 244 -6.86 -16.99 -16.24
CA LYS A 244 -6.09 -15.76 -16.31
C LYS A 244 -6.91 -14.60 -16.91
N LEU A 245 -6.81 -13.41 -16.32
CA LEU A 245 -7.18 -12.14 -16.95
C LEU A 245 -5.91 -11.32 -17.20
N GLU A 246 -5.78 -10.71 -18.37
CA GLU A 246 -4.73 -9.74 -18.68
C GLU A 246 -5.34 -8.41 -19.15
N ALA A 247 -5.14 -7.34 -18.36
CA ALA A 247 -5.49 -5.98 -18.75
C ALA A 247 -4.22 -5.24 -19.20
N SER A 248 -4.08 -5.01 -20.51
CA SER A 248 -2.93 -4.37 -21.15
C SER A 248 -3.19 -2.88 -21.43
N GLU A 249 -2.34 -2.22 -22.23
CA GLU A 249 -2.44 -0.78 -22.52
C GLU A 249 -3.87 -0.36 -22.93
N GLY A 250 -4.49 0.50 -22.11
CA GLY A 250 -5.85 1.01 -22.31
C GLY A 250 -6.97 0.02 -22.02
N GLY A 251 -6.67 -1.23 -21.63
CA GLY A 251 -7.65 -2.22 -21.18
C GLY A 251 -8.12 -1.93 -19.75
N ILE A 252 -9.39 -2.22 -19.47
CA ILE A 252 -10.04 -1.97 -18.18
C ILE A 252 -10.65 -3.28 -17.66
N ALA A 253 -10.20 -3.76 -16.50
CA ALA A 253 -10.83 -4.83 -15.74
C ALA A 253 -11.58 -4.26 -14.55
N SER A 254 -12.90 -4.46 -14.48
CA SER A 254 -13.74 -3.89 -13.44
C SER A 254 -14.52 -4.97 -12.71
N GLY A 255 -14.46 -5.00 -11.37
CA GLY A 255 -15.25 -5.94 -10.58
C GLY A 255 -14.80 -7.39 -10.71
N THR A 256 -13.54 -7.64 -11.08
CA THR A 256 -12.99 -8.99 -11.19
C THR A 256 -13.05 -9.70 -9.84
N THR A 257 -13.59 -10.92 -9.80
CA THR A 257 -13.50 -11.84 -8.66
C THR A 257 -12.43 -12.89 -8.94
N VAL A 258 -11.31 -12.83 -8.24
CA VAL A 258 -10.18 -13.74 -8.41
C VAL A 258 -10.26 -14.86 -7.37
N ASN A 259 -10.71 -16.06 -7.79
CA ASN A 259 -10.82 -17.24 -6.93
C ASN A 259 -9.52 -18.07 -6.92
N ALA A 260 -9.48 -19.13 -6.11
CA ALA A 260 -8.28 -19.96 -5.92
C ALA A 260 -7.67 -20.43 -7.26
N GLY A 261 -6.37 -20.19 -7.42
CA GLY A 261 -5.60 -20.46 -8.65
C GLY A 261 -5.80 -19.44 -9.77
N GLY A 262 -6.71 -18.48 -9.63
CA GLY A 262 -6.93 -17.40 -10.59
C GLY A 262 -5.80 -16.37 -10.55
N LEU A 263 -5.49 -15.82 -11.73
CA LEU A 263 -4.45 -14.83 -11.92
C LEU A 263 -4.99 -13.63 -12.72
N GLU A 264 -4.98 -12.45 -12.12
CA GLU A 264 -5.19 -11.19 -12.83
C GLU A 264 -3.85 -10.48 -13.03
N VAL A 265 -3.53 -10.12 -14.27
CA VAL A 265 -2.33 -9.37 -14.64
C VAL A 265 -2.75 -8.01 -15.17
N VAL A 266 -2.30 -6.95 -14.53
CA VAL A 266 -2.51 -5.56 -14.96
C VAL A 266 -1.18 -5.07 -15.53
N GLY A 267 -1.05 -5.13 -16.86
CA GLY A 267 0.14 -4.69 -17.57
C GLY A 267 0.32 -3.18 -17.58
N ALA A 268 1.43 -2.72 -18.15
CA ALA A 268 1.73 -1.30 -18.30
C ALA A 268 0.61 -0.56 -19.05
N GLY A 269 0.01 0.46 -18.40
CA GLY A 269 -1.09 1.24 -18.98
C GLY A 269 -2.47 0.56 -18.92
N GLY A 270 -2.57 -0.64 -18.35
CA GLY A 270 -3.83 -1.29 -18.00
C GLY A 270 -4.43 -0.73 -16.71
N THR A 271 -5.75 -0.91 -16.54
CA THR A 271 -6.49 -0.46 -15.35
C THR A 271 -7.29 -1.60 -14.76
N ALA A 272 -7.18 -1.82 -13.45
CA ALA A 272 -8.03 -2.74 -12.71
C ALA A 272 -8.73 -2.01 -11.55
N ILE A 273 -10.07 -2.06 -11.50
CA ILE A 273 -10.85 -1.45 -10.42
C ILE A 273 -11.84 -2.40 -9.75
N ASN A 274 -12.00 -2.28 -8.44
CA ASN A 274 -12.97 -3.05 -7.63
C ASN A 274 -12.74 -4.57 -7.63
N GLN A 275 -11.48 -5.02 -7.62
CA GLN A 275 -11.16 -6.45 -7.54
C GLN A 275 -11.53 -7.03 -6.17
N THR A 276 -12.07 -8.25 -6.19
CA THR A 276 -12.17 -9.12 -5.01
C THR A 276 -11.15 -10.24 -5.14
N VAL A 277 -10.13 -10.24 -4.28
CA VAL A 277 -9.03 -11.23 -4.32
C VAL A 277 -9.23 -12.24 -3.20
N ASN A 278 -9.73 -13.44 -3.55
CA ASN A 278 -10.00 -14.53 -2.60
C ASN A 278 -8.73 -15.32 -2.21
N SER A 279 -8.88 -16.28 -1.30
CA SER A 279 -7.77 -17.11 -0.82
C SER A 279 -7.09 -17.89 -1.96
N GLN A 280 -5.75 -17.93 -1.95
CA GLN A 280 -4.92 -18.64 -2.95
C GLN A 280 -5.07 -18.08 -4.37
N SER A 281 -5.38 -16.80 -4.49
CA SER A 281 -5.42 -16.09 -5.78
C SER A 281 -4.42 -14.95 -5.83
N THR A 282 -4.14 -14.44 -7.03
CA THR A 282 -3.05 -13.47 -7.23
C THR A 282 -3.47 -12.37 -8.21
N VAL A 283 -3.19 -11.12 -7.82
CA VAL A 283 -3.21 -9.96 -8.72
C VAL A 283 -1.79 -9.43 -8.85
N VAL A 284 -1.27 -9.40 -10.07
CA VAL A 284 0.05 -8.86 -10.41
C VAL A 284 -0.13 -7.57 -11.20
N VAL A 285 0.50 -6.50 -10.76
CA VAL A 285 0.42 -5.19 -11.42
C VAL A 285 1.83 -4.74 -11.80
N ASP A 286 2.05 -4.46 -13.09
CA ASP A 286 3.32 -3.91 -13.56
C ASP A 286 3.49 -2.45 -13.07
N THR A 287 4.72 -1.95 -13.07
CA THR A 287 5.15 -0.63 -12.54
C THR A 287 4.40 0.59 -13.08
N SER A 288 3.58 0.46 -14.13
CA SER A 288 2.68 1.50 -14.64
C SER A 288 1.24 1.04 -14.87
N GLY A 289 0.81 -0.06 -14.25
CA GLY A 289 -0.59 -0.44 -14.14
C GLY A 289 -1.32 0.38 -13.07
N THR A 290 -2.58 0.73 -13.31
CA THR A 290 -3.41 1.51 -12.37
C THR A 290 -4.39 0.60 -11.64
N ILE A 291 -4.47 0.74 -10.31
CA ILE A 291 -5.41 -0.04 -9.49
C ILE A 291 -6.24 0.81 -8.53
N GLY A 292 -7.45 0.36 -8.18
CA GLY A 292 -8.25 1.01 -7.12
C GLY A 292 -9.53 0.31 -6.68
N GLY A 293 -9.91 0.48 -5.41
CA GLY A 293 -11.11 -0.15 -4.81
C GLY A 293 -10.94 -1.63 -4.47
N GLN A 294 -9.71 -2.12 -4.33
CA GLN A 294 -9.43 -3.55 -4.14
C GLN A 294 -9.70 -3.97 -2.69
N THR A 295 -10.28 -5.16 -2.52
CA THR A 295 -10.42 -5.84 -1.24
C THR A 295 -9.60 -7.13 -1.27
N ILE A 296 -8.52 -7.19 -0.48
CA ILE A 296 -7.63 -8.35 -0.39
C ILE A 296 -8.04 -9.20 0.82
N LEU A 297 -8.58 -10.39 0.58
CA LEU A 297 -9.07 -11.31 1.60
C LEU A 297 -7.98 -12.28 2.08
N SER A 298 -8.28 -13.09 3.10
CA SER A 298 -7.35 -14.06 3.70
C SER A 298 -6.70 -14.98 2.66
N GLY A 299 -5.38 -14.86 2.48
CA GLY A 299 -4.58 -15.63 1.53
C GLY A 299 -4.56 -15.08 0.09
N GLY A 300 -5.15 -13.90 -0.15
CA GLY A 300 -4.97 -13.13 -1.39
C GLY A 300 -3.69 -12.29 -1.34
N SER A 301 -3.04 -12.12 -2.49
CA SER A 301 -1.83 -11.30 -2.61
C SER A 301 -1.94 -10.27 -3.73
N LEU A 302 -1.63 -9.02 -3.40
CA LEU A 302 -1.38 -7.94 -4.34
C LEU A 302 0.12 -7.69 -4.43
N SER A 303 0.68 -7.74 -5.64
CA SER A 303 2.09 -7.45 -5.86
C SER A 303 2.27 -6.38 -6.94
N GLY A 304 2.95 -5.29 -6.58
CA GLY A 304 3.23 -4.18 -7.48
C GLY A 304 2.08 -3.20 -7.63
N GLY A 305 2.26 -2.25 -8.55
CA GLY A 305 1.21 -1.31 -8.97
C GLY A 305 1.14 -0.01 -8.18
N THR A 306 0.37 0.93 -8.73
CA THR A 306 0.20 2.27 -8.17
C THR A 306 -1.25 2.52 -7.74
N ILE A 307 -1.47 2.77 -6.45
CA ILE A 307 -2.75 3.24 -5.91
C ILE A 307 -2.87 4.73 -6.22
N SER A 308 -3.73 5.07 -7.18
CA SER A 308 -3.89 6.43 -7.71
C SER A 308 -4.93 7.28 -6.97
N ALA A 309 -5.09 8.54 -7.36
CA ALA A 309 -6.04 9.47 -6.74
C ALA A 309 -7.47 8.90 -6.65
N GLY A 310 -8.03 8.85 -5.44
CA GLY A 310 -9.37 8.33 -5.18
C GLY A 310 -9.47 6.80 -5.08
N ALA A 311 -8.37 6.08 -5.30
CA ALA A 311 -8.30 4.65 -5.08
C ALA A 311 -8.03 4.33 -3.61
N THR A 312 -8.72 3.30 -3.10
CA THR A 312 -8.42 2.70 -1.80
C THR A 312 -8.16 1.21 -1.97
N VAL A 313 -7.13 0.68 -1.31
CA VAL A 313 -6.89 -0.75 -1.14
C VAL A 313 -7.16 -1.12 0.31
N SER A 314 -7.92 -2.16 0.57
CA SER A 314 -8.12 -2.69 1.92
C SER A 314 -7.52 -4.10 2.02
N VAL A 315 -6.52 -4.25 2.91
CA VAL A 315 -5.86 -5.52 3.20
C VAL A 315 -6.47 -6.11 4.47
N LEU A 316 -7.30 -7.15 4.35
CA LEU A 316 -7.98 -7.79 5.48
C LEU A 316 -7.09 -8.86 6.12
N SER A 317 -7.60 -9.47 7.20
CA SER A 317 -6.92 -10.57 7.91
C SER A 317 -6.43 -11.66 6.95
N GLY A 318 -5.12 -11.93 6.97
CA GLY A 318 -4.44 -12.89 6.10
C GLY A 318 -4.17 -12.42 4.68
N GLY A 319 -4.61 -11.22 4.30
CA GLY A 319 -4.25 -10.57 3.04
C GLY A 319 -2.83 -10.00 3.09
N TYR A 320 -2.17 -9.93 1.94
CA TYR A 320 -0.80 -9.42 1.83
C TYR A 320 -0.61 -8.51 0.62
N GLU A 321 -0.11 -7.29 0.83
CA GLU A 321 0.34 -6.42 -0.24
C GLU A 321 1.87 -6.27 -0.25
N SER A 322 2.47 -6.24 -1.44
CA SER A 322 3.91 -6.11 -1.59
C SER A 322 4.31 -5.25 -2.79
N GLY A 323 5.27 -4.35 -2.64
CA GLY A 323 5.82 -3.59 -3.78
C GLY A 323 4.87 -2.53 -4.34
N VAL A 324 3.89 -2.09 -3.55
CA VAL A 324 2.87 -1.14 -3.96
C VAL A 324 3.37 0.29 -3.79
N THR A 325 3.09 1.15 -4.77
CA THR A 325 3.28 2.60 -4.66
C THR A 325 1.94 3.28 -4.35
N ILE A 326 1.84 4.00 -3.24
CA ILE A 326 0.68 4.83 -2.89
C ILE A 326 0.93 6.24 -3.39
N ALA A 327 0.38 6.56 -4.56
CA ALA A 327 0.56 7.86 -5.21
C ALA A 327 -0.39 8.93 -4.66
N SER A 328 -0.29 10.14 -5.21
CA SER A 328 -1.06 11.30 -4.78
C SER A 328 -2.57 11.06 -4.77
N GLY A 329 -3.16 11.07 -3.56
CA GLY A 329 -4.59 10.89 -3.33
C GLY A 329 -5.04 9.43 -3.29
N GLY A 330 -4.12 8.46 -3.41
CA GLY A 330 -4.38 7.05 -3.15
C GLY A 330 -4.32 6.74 -1.66
N SER A 331 -4.97 5.64 -1.25
CA SER A 331 -4.96 5.16 0.13
C SER A 331 -4.81 3.65 0.22
N ALA A 332 -4.02 3.15 1.16
CA ALA A 332 -4.03 1.74 1.57
C ALA A 332 -4.48 1.64 3.04
N ASP A 333 -5.34 0.67 3.34
CA ASP A 333 -5.86 0.38 4.68
C ASP A 333 -5.47 -1.06 5.08
N ILE A 334 -4.45 -1.20 5.92
CA ILE A 334 -3.99 -2.47 6.47
C ILE A 334 -4.81 -2.79 7.73
N GLN A 335 -5.81 -3.66 7.60
CA GLN A 335 -6.72 -4.01 8.68
C GLN A 335 -6.08 -5.02 9.65
N SER A 336 -6.76 -5.32 10.76
CA SER A 336 -6.33 -6.33 11.73
C SER A 336 -6.01 -7.68 11.07
N GLY A 337 -4.77 -8.14 11.22
CA GLY A 337 -4.24 -9.38 10.65
C GLY A 337 -3.86 -9.30 9.17
N GLY A 338 -4.03 -8.14 8.52
CA GLY A 338 -3.48 -7.87 7.19
C GLY A 338 -1.99 -7.55 7.26
N SER A 339 -1.28 -7.68 6.15
CA SER A 339 0.15 -7.39 6.10
C SER A 339 0.59 -6.66 4.84
N GLY A 340 1.56 -5.77 4.96
CA GLY A 340 2.15 -5.00 3.85
C GLY A 340 3.67 -5.06 3.86
N SER A 341 4.32 -4.99 2.69
CA SER A 341 5.78 -4.78 2.65
C SER A 341 6.30 -4.14 1.36
N ASN A 342 7.50 -3.55 1.39
CA ASN A 342 8.09 -2.90 0.20
C ASN A 342 7.17 -1.81 -0.37
N ILE A 343 6.53 -1.05 0.50
CA ILE A 343 5.53 -0.03 0.15
C ILE A 343 6.23 1.32 -0.01
N LEU A 344 5.94 2.04 -1.09
CA LEU A 344 6.39 3.41 -1.30
C LEU A 344 5.21 4.37 -1.16
N ILE A 345 5.26 5.31 -0.21
CA ILE A 345 4.21 6.31 0.00
C ILE A 345 4.70 7.67 -0.54
N GLU A 346 4.16 8.07 -1.69
CA GLU A 346 4.53 9.32 -2.38
C GLU A 346 3.62 10.49 -1.97
N ARG A 347 3.83 11.64 -2.60
CA ARG A 347 3.21 12.93 -2.27
C ARG A 347 1.71 12.83 -2.13
N SER A 348 1.18 13.07 -0.93
CA SER A 348 -0.25 12.99 -0.61
C SER A 348 -0.89 11.58 -0.72
N GLY A 349 -0.09 10.52 -0.85
CA GLY A 349 -0.53 9.16 -0.59
C GLY A 349 -0.66 8.91 0.91
N VAL A 350 -1.59 8.03 1.30
CA VAL A 350 -1.84 7.69 2.71
C VAL A 350 -1.88 6.19 2.91
N GLU A 351 -1.16 5.69 3.91
CA GLU A 351 -1.34 4.34 4.42
C GLU A 351 -1.91 4.41 5.85
N ASN A 352 -2.98 3.67 6.13
CA ASN A 352 -3.54 3.52 7.47
C ASN A 352 -3.34 2.08 7.93
N VAL A 353 -2.53 1.90 8.97
CA VAL A 353 -2.30 0.58 9.58
C VAL A 353 -3.15 0.49 10.84
N ALA A 354 -4.21 -0.30 10.79
CA ALA A 354 -5.10 -0.50 11.93
C ALA A 354 -4.45 -1.40 13.00
N GLN A 355 -5.02 -1.39 14.21
CA GLN A 355 -4.58 -2.28 15.28
C GLN A 355 -4.59 -3.75 14.83
N GLY A 356 -3.45 -4.43 15.01
CA GLY A 356 -3.24 -5.80 14.56
C GLY A 356 -2.84 -5.95 13.09
N GLY A 357 -2.82 -4.88 12.30
CA GLY A 357 -2.15 -4.84 10.99
C GLY A 357 -0.63 -4.73 11.14
N VAL A 358 0.11 -5.21 10.15
CA VAL A 358 1.58 -5.23 10.18
C VAL A 358 2.16 -4.76 8.85
N VAL A 359 3.09 -3.82 8.87
CA VAL A 359 3.82 -3.36 7.68
C VAL A 359 5.32 -3.44 7.88
N SER A 360 6.08 -3.69 6.82
CA SER A 360 7.54 -3.79 6.90
C SER A 360 8.27 -3.31 5.65
N ASN A 361 9.52 -2.87 5.78
CA ASN A 361 10.36 -2.46 4.65
C ASN A 361 9.66 -1.42 3.75
N PHE A 362 9.18 -0.32 4.33
CA PHE A 362 8.46 0.72 3.59
C PHE A 362 9.28 2.01 3.52
N THR A 363 8.97 2.86 2.54
CA THR A 363 9.52 4.20 2.40
C THR A 363 8.38 5.22 2.38
N ILE A 364 8.42 6.19 3.29
CA ILE A 364 7.55 7.36 3.30
C ILE A 364 8.36 8.54 2.78
N ASP A 365 8.10 8.96 1.54
CA ASP A 365 8.85 10.03 0.86
C ASP A 365 8.17 11.39 1.04
N THR A 366 6.97 11.56 0.51
CA THR A 366 6.22 12.83 0.60
C THR A 366 4.76 12.58 1.00
N GLY A 367 4.46 11.33 1.36
CA GLY A 367 3.17 10.86 1.83
C GLY A 367 3.09 10.75 3.34
N ARG A 368 2.14 9.94 3.80
CA ARG A 368 1.89 9.75 5.22
C ARG A 368 1.52 8.31 5.55
N GLN A 369 2.06 7.79 6.65
CA GLN A 369 1.54 6.59 7.30
C GLN A 369 0.90 6.95 8.65
N ASN A 370 -0.30 6.42 8.91
CA ASN A 370 -0.96 6.47 10.22
C ASN A 370 -0.93 5.05 10.82
N ASN A 371 -0.03 4.81 11.78
CA ASN A 371 0.19 3.49 12.34
C ASN A 371 -0.46 3.33 13.73
N ALA A 372 -1.55 2.56 13.81
CA ALA A 372 -2.12 2.04 15.06
C ALA A 372 -1.85 0.52 15.25
N GLY A 373 -1.14 -0.10 14.30
CA GLY A 373 -0.73 -1.50 14.30
C GLY A 373 0.77 -1.64 14.58
N SER A 374 1.49 -2.38 13.74
CA SER A 374 2.95 -2.52 13.82
C SER A 374 3.62 -2.14 12.51
N ALA A 375 4.64 -1.28 12.59
CA ALA A 375 5.47 -0.88 11.47
C ALA A 375 6.94 -1.19 11.78
N VAL A 376 7.66 -1.85 10.85
CA VAL A 376 9.03 -2.32 11.11
C VAL A 376 9.96 -2.06 9.93
N SER A 377 11.18 -1.58 10.20
CA SER A 377 12.22 -1.35 9.17
C SER A 377 11.80 -0.36 8.08
N GLY A 378 11.23 0.77 8.47
CA GLY A 378 10.84 1.83 7.53
C GLY A 378 11.88 2.94 7.36
N LEU A 379 11.80 3.63 6.22
CA LEU A 379 12.55 4.85 5.91
C LEU A 379 11.57 6.01 5.76
N ILE A 380 11.76 7.07 6.54
CA ILE A 380 11.02 8.32 6.41
C ILE A 380 11.97 9.39 5.88
N GLU A 381 11.73 9.89 4.68
CA GLU A 381 12.58 10.88 4.01
C GLU A 381 11.76 12.01 3.39
N ASN A 382 12.39 13.04 2.82
CA ASN A 382 11.81 14.08 1.96
C ASN A 382 10.48 14.74 2.41
N LEU A 383 10.28 14.97 3.71
CA LEU A 383 9.04 15.48 4.34
C LEU A 383 7.91 14.46 4.50
N GLY A 384 8.19 13.18 4.25
CA GLY A 384 7.36 12.05 4.62
C GLY A 384 7.07 12.07 6.12
N GLU A 385 5.88 11.60 6.50
CA GLU A 385 5.41 11.66 7.87
C GLU A 385 4.81 10.33 8.32
N GLU A 386 5.37 9.76 9.38
CA GLU A 386 4.74 8.67 10.12
C GLU A 386 4.08 9.20 11.39
N ARG A 387 2.84 8.76 11.64
CA ARG A 387 2.15 8.99 12.92
C ARG A 387 1.93 7.66 13.63
N VAL A 388 2.72 7.38 14.66
CA VAL A 388 2.50 6.27 15.59
C VAL A 388 1.38 6.66 16.53
N GLN A 389 0.22 6.04 16.38
CA GLN A 389 -0.99 6.32 17.14
C GLN A 389 -1.04 5.50 18.43
N SER A 390 -2.07 5.71 19.25
CA SER A 390 -2.26 4.95 20.49
C SER A 390 -2.37 3.44 20.20
N GLY A 391 -1.52 2.64 20.83
CA GLY A 391 -1.41 1.20 20.59
C GLY A 391 -0.57 0.81 19.37
N GLY A 392 -0.10 1.79 18.58
CA GLY A 392 0.85 1.59 17.49
C GLY A 392 2.26 1.30 18.02
N TYR A 393 2.98 0.45 17.27
CA TYR A 393 4.34 0.03 17.58
C TYR A 393 5.25 0.15 16.36
N ASP A 394 6.30 0.96 16.47
CA ASP A 394 7.34 1.12 15.46
C ASP A 394 8.64 0.48 15.92
N ALA A 395 9.37 -0.15 15.00
CA ALA A 395 10.69 -0.69 15.25
C ALA A 395 11.64 -0.50 14.07
N ASP A 396 12.91 -0.21 14.37
CA ASP A 396 14.00 -0.16 13.39
C ASP A 396 13.79 0.91 12.29
N MET A 397 13.24 2.06 12.69
CA MET A 397 12.93 3.16 11.78
C MET A 397 14.17 4.01 11.47
N THR A 398 14.28 4.53 10.25
CA THR A 398 15.26 5.56 9.90
C THR A 398 14.55 6.82 9.42
N VAL A 399 14.83 7.95 10.08
CA VAL A 399 14.24 9.26 9.76
C VAL A 399 15.35 10.19 9.28
N THR A 400 15.24 10.69 8.05
CA THR A 400 16.28 11.49 7.40
C THR A 400 15.67 12.52 6.45
N GLY A 401 16.47 13.44 5.89
CA GLY A 401 16.04 14.26 4.76
C GLY A 401 14.77 15.09 5.00
N HIS A 402 14.61 15.66 6.19
CA HIS A 402 13.39 16.37 6.62
C HIS A 402 12.17 15.46 6.85
N GLY A 403 12.34 14.15 6.95
CA GLY A 403 11.30 13.20 7.37
C GLY A 403 10.86 13.44 8.82
N HIS A 404 9.62 13.06 9.13
CA HIS A 404 8.97 13.28 10.41
C HIS A 404 8.41 11.98 10.99
N GLU A 405 8.83 11.62 12.20
CA GLU A 405 8.17 10.59 13.00
C GLU A 405 7.42 11.26 14.16
N VAL A 406 6.12 11.02 14.27
CA VAL A 406 5.26 11.58 15.31
C VAL A 406 4.73 10.44 16.17
N VAL A 407 5.35 10.24 17.34
CA VAL A 407 4.91 9.25 18.31
C VAL A 407 3.86 9.88 19.22
N SER A 408 2.58 9.60 18.96
CA SER A 408 1.45 10.15 19.71
C SER A 408 1.32 9.51 21.10
N ALA A 409 0.56 10.12 21.99
CA ALA A 409 0.29 9.56 23.32
C ALA A 409 -0.29 8.14 23.23
N GLY A 410 0.35 7.20 23.91
CA GLY A 410 0.02 5.76 23.87
C GLY A 410 0.64 4.97 22.72
N GLY A 411 1.34 5.62 21.79
CA GLY A 411 2.18 4.97 20.78
C GLY A 411 3.59 4.68 21.33
N THR A 412 4.27 3.71 20.73
CA THR A 412 5.64 3.31 21.10
C THR A 412 6.51 3.16 19.86
N ALA A 413 7.67 3.79 19.84
CA ALA A 413 8.70 3.57 18.84
C ALA A 413 9.97 3.05 19.52
N VAL A 414 10.68 2.14 18.87
CA VAL A 414 11.92 1.52 19.38
C VAL A 414 13.00 1.50 18.30
N ASN A 415 14.24 1.78 18.69
CA ASN A 415 15.40 1.71 17.80
C ASN A 415 15.26 2.62 16.56
N THR A 416 14.66 3.80 16.73
CA THR A 416 14.59 4.79 15.64
C THR A 416 15.90 5.57 15.52
N VAL A 417 16.43 5.68 14.30
CA VAL A 417 17.62 6.46 13.97
C VAL A 417 17.23 7.77 13.27
N PHE A 418 17.56 8.90 13.89
CA PHE A 418 17.38 10.24 13.31
C PHE A 418 18.70 10.78 12.74
N ASN A 419 18.74 11.06 11.44
CA ASN A 419 19.91 11.57 10.70
C ASN A 419 19.55 12.82 9.90
N ASP A 420 20.54 13.61 9.46
CA ASP A 420 20.42 14.58 8.36
C ASP A 420 19.07 15.32 8.28
N THR A 421 18.74 16.11 9.31
CA THR A 421 17.46 16.84 9.44
C THR A 421 16.20 15.98 9.59
N GLY A 422 16.31 14.74 10.02
CA GLY A 422 15.19 13.91 10.47
C GLY A 422 14.66 14.40 11.82
N PHE A 423 13.34 14.48 11.95
CA PHE A 423 12.66 15.08 13.11
C PHE A 423 11.73 14.08 13.82
N GLY A 424 11.85 13.98 15.14
CA GLY A 424 10.94 13.23 16.01
C GLY A 424 10.07 14.15 16.87
N PHE A 425 8.75 13.93 16.91
CA PHE A 425 7.82 14.58 17.85
C PHE A 425 7.21 13.53 18.78
N ILE A 426 7.62 13.53 20.05
CA ILE A 426 7.37 12.43 20.98
C ILE A 426 6.40 12.88 22.08
N ALA A 427 5.16 12.45 21.99
CA ALA A 427 4.14 12.54 23.04
C ALA A 427 3.81 11.17 23.66
N GLY A 428 4.23 10.08 23.02
CA GLY A 428 4.19 8.71 23.54
C GLY A 428 5.56 8.28 24.10
N THR A 429 5.99 7.06 23.77
CA THR A 429 7.28 6.50 24.21
C THR A 429 8.21 6.26 23.03
N LEU A 430 9.44 6.72 23.14
CA LEU A 430 10.53 6.41 22.21
C LEU A 430 11.68 5.77 23.00
N ASP A 431 12.05 4.54 22.68
CA ASP A 431 13.10 3.79 23.36
C ASP A 431 14.26 3.44 22.42
N ASP A 432 15.48 3.43 22.94
CA ASP A 432 16.71 3.03 22.22
C ASP A 432 16.97 3.83 20.92
N ALA A 433 16.58 5.10 20.90
CA ALA A 433 16.77 5.93 19.71
C ALA A 433 18.24 6.36 19.53
N THR A 434 18.66 6.57 18.29
CA THR A 434 19.96 7.16 17.96
C THR A 434 19.79 8.48 17.22
N VAL A 435 20.34 9.56 17.76
CA VAL A 435 20.27 10.91 17.16
C VAL A 435 21.63 11.31 16.65
N ASN A 436 21.82 11.25 15.34
CA ASN A 436 23.06 11.62 14.66
C ASN A 436 23.09 13.09 14.25
N SER A 437 24.17 13.50 13.58
CA SER A 437 24.37 14.87 13.10
C SER A 437 23.16 15.36 12.31
N GLY A 438 22.58 16.48 12.74
CA GLY A 438 21.41 17.08 12.12
C GLY A 438 20.08 16.41 12.47
N GLY A 439 20.07 15.25 13.12
CA GLY A 439 18.87 14.63 13.68
C GLY A 439 18.37 15.41 14.90
N TRP A 440 17.04 15.45 15.08
CA TRP A 440 16.43 16.22 16.16
C TRP A 440 15.20 15.54 16.76
N ILE A 441 15.12 15.50 18.09
CA ILE A 441 13.96 15.00 18.84
C ILE A 441 13.33 16.13 19.67
N ASN A 442 12.00 16.22 19.65
CA ASN A 442 11.19 17.02 20.56
C ASN A 442 10.32 16.14 21.45
N VAL A 443 10.58 16.13 22.74
CA VAL A 443 9.76 15.40 23.71
C VAL A 443 8.72 16.37 24.27
N SER A 444 7.46 16.14 23.94
CA SER A 444 6.31 16.92 24.39
C SER A 444 5.93 16.57 25.84
N SER A 445 5.02 17.34 26.43
CA SER A 445 4.47 17.03 27.75
C SER A 445 3.81 15.64 27.77
N GLY A 446 4.16 14.79 28.74
CA GLY A 446 3.72 13.40 28.82
C GLY A 446 4.51 12.42 27.95
N GLY A 447 5.38 12.91 27.04
CA GLY A 447 6.28 12.07 26.26
C GLY A 447 7.44 11.54 27.09
N LEU A 448 7.92 10.35 26.74
CA LEU A 448 9.07 9.69 27.35
C LEU A 448 10.07 9.27 26.27
N THR A 449 11.32 9.70 26.41
CA THR A 449 12.45 9.09 25.73
C THR A 449 13.27 8.26 26.72
N SER A 450 13.71 7.07 26.31
CA SER A 450 14.62 6.24 27.09
C SER A 450 15.74 5.65 26.25
N HIS A 451 16.93 5.50 26.85
CA HIS A 451 18.10 4.93 26.19
C HIS A 451 18.52 5.65 24.89
N THR A 452 18.19 6.94 24.71
CA THR A 452 18.59 7.66 23.50
C THR A 452 20.11 7.89 23.53
N THR A 453 20.77 7.59 22.42
CA THR A 453 22.16 7.95 22.17
C THR A 453 22.20 9.21 21.29
N ILE A 454 22.70 10.31 21.83
CA ILE A 454 22.80 11.61 21.13
C ILE A 454 24.25 11.83 20.69
N ASN A 455 24.51 11.69 19.40
CA ASN A 455 25.81 11.83 18.76
C ASN A 455 26.13 13.29 18.37
N GLY A 456 27.34 13.52 17.85
CA GLY A 456 27.83 14.85 17.51
C GLY A 456 26.88 15.62 16.58
N SER A 457 26.50 16.82 16.99
CA SER A 457 25.51 17.68 16.31
C SER A 457 24.10 17.09 16.18
N GLY A 458 23.81 15.99 16.88
CA GLY A 458 22.45 15.55 17.17
C GLY A 458 21.87 16.33 18.35
N SER A 459 20.55 16.43 18.42
CA SER A 459 19.89 17.22 19.46
C SER A 459 18.58 16.61 19.94
N GLU A 460 18.41 16.56 21.25
CA GLU A 460 17.15 16.23 21.90
C GLU A 460 16.69 17.40 22.76
N TYR A 461 15.43 17.81 22.59
CA TYR A 461 14.79 18.87 23.35
C TYR A 461 13.56 18.34 24.09
N VAL A 462 13.60 18.39 25.42
CA VAL A 462 12.52 17.92 26.30
C VAL A 462 11.75 19.12 26.83
N ASN A 463 10.45 19.21 26.52
CA ASN A 463 9.58 20.28 26.99
C ASN A 463 9.17 20.07 28.46
N ALA A 464 8.54 21.09 29.05
CA ALA A 464 7.96 21.01 30.39
C ALA A 464 6.97 19.84 30.51
N GLY A 465 7.17 18.97 31.50
CA GLY A 465 6.37 17.75 31.69
C GLY A 465 6.69 16.59 30.74
N GLY A 466 7.68 16.71 29.86
CA GLY A 466 8.30 15.57 29.18
C GLY A 466 9.37 14.91 30.06
N SER A 467 9.77 13.68 29.71
CA SER A 467 10.75 12.89 30.46
C SER A 467 11.82 12.32 29.53
N ALA A 468 13.08 12.39 29.95
CA ALA A 468 14.19 11.72 29.28
C ALA A 468 15.00 10.89 30.28
N VAL A 469 15.10 9.58 30.04
CA VAL A 469 15.69 8.62 30.97
C VAL A 469 16.81 7.81 30.31
N ASP A 470 17.87 7.50 31.05
CA ASP A 470 19.00 6.66 30.61
C ASP A 470 19.69 7.14 29.32
N GLN A 471 19.78 8.46 29.18
CA GLN A 471 20.34 9.11 27.99
C GLN A 471 21.87 9.04 27.94
N THR A 472 22.43 8.81 26.75
CA THR A 472 23.88 8.92 26.50
C THR A 472 24.17 10.11 25.59
N VAL A 473 24.83 11.15 26.11
CA VAL A 473 25.21 12.34 25.34
C VAL A 473 26.68 12.25 24.95
N ASN A 474 26.96 11.93 23.68
CA ASN A 474 28.31 11.85 23.12
C ASN A 474 28.90 13.25 22.82
N ALA A 475 30.18 13.30 22.43
CA ALA A 475 30.87 14.53 22.08
C ALA A 475 30.10 15.35 21.02
N HIS A 476 29.86 16.62 21.31
CA HIS A 476 29.08 17.57 20.50
C HIS A 476 27.59 17.24 20.34
N GLY A 477 27.08 16.22 21.05
CA GLY A 477 25.65 15.98 21.21
C GLY A 477 25.05 16.94 22.23
N THR A 478 23.78 17.30 22.04
CA THR A 478 23.08 18.25 22.92
C THR A 478 21.76 17.67 23.44
N LEU A 479 21.61 17.63 24.76
CA LEU A 479 20.35 17.38 25.45
C LEU A 479 19.90 18.67 26.15
N THR A 480 18.76 19.24 25.75
CA THR A 480 18.19 20.44 26.35
C THR A 480 16.85 20.13 26.97
N ILE A 481 16.64 20.57 28.21
CA ILE A 481 15.45 20.22 28.99
C ILE A 481 14.85 21.51 29.55
N ALA A 482 13.62 21.81 29.16
CA ALA A 482 12.88 22.96 29.62
C ALA A 482 12.61 22.88 31.13
N SER A 483 12.26 24.01 31.74
CA SER A 483 11.88 24.04 33.16
C SER A 483 10.72 23.05 33.43
N ALA A 484 10.88 22.22 34.45
CA ALA A 484 9.98 21.10 34.81
C ALA A 484 9.94 19.89 33.84
N GLY A 485 10.91 19.74 32.93
CA GLY A 485 11.20 18.44 32.32
C GLY A 485 11.92 17.51 33.32
N ILE A 486 11.63 16.20 33.25
CA ILE A 486 12.19 15.19 34.17
C ILE A 486 13.38 14.50 33.51
N ILE A 487 14.45 14.30 34.28
CA ILE A 487 15.67 13.60 33.86
C ILE A 487 15.94 12.45 34.81
N GLY A 488 16.44 11.32 34.31
CA GLY A 488 17.04 10.28 35.16
C GLY A 488 18.05 9.42 34.40
N GLY A 489 19.12 8.97 35.05
CA GLY A 489 20.08 8.01 34.47
C GLY A 489 20.98 8.54 33.35
N THR A 490 21.00 9.86 33.10
CA THR A 490 21.76 10.45 31.99
C THR A 490 23.27 10.45 32.24
N THR A 491 24.04 10.02 31.24
CA THR A 491 25.51 10.08 31.20
C THR A 491 25.97 11.11 30.16
N VAL A 492 26.77 12.09 30.58
CA VAL A 492 27.34 13.13 29.70
C VAL A 492 28.83 12.87 29.48
N LEU A 493 29.21 12.59 28.23
CA LEU A 493 30.59 12.28 27.85
C LEU A 493 31.38 13.54 27.44
N SER A 494 32.68 13.37 27.21
CA SER A 494 33.59 14.47 26.86
C SER A 494 33.09 15.26 25.65
N GLY A 495 32.84 16.57 25.82
CA GLY A 495 32.31 17.45 24.78
C GLY A 495 30.80 17.37 24.56
N GLY A 496 30.08 16.53 25.31
CA GLY A 496 28.60 16.50 25.36
C GLY A 496 28.05 17.59 26.29
N SER A 497 26.82 18.03 26.03
CA SER A 497 26.17 19.11 26.80
C SER A 497 24.78 18.73 27.26
N LEU A 498 24.53 18.88 28.58
CA LEU A 498 23.21 18.86 29.20
C LEU A 498 22.85 20.27 29.72
N SER A 499 21.66 20.77 29.36
CA SER A 499 21.15 22.06 29.85
C SER A 499 19.72 21.94 30.38
N GLY A 500 19.52 22.26 31.66
CA GLY A 500 18.21 22.35 32.33
C GLY A 500 17.69 21.04 32.93
N GLY A 501 16.43 21.05 33.38
CA GLY A 501 15.70 19.91 33.93
C GLY A 501 15.77 19.72 35.45
N VAL A 502 14.97 18.78 35.96
CA VAL A 502 14.82 18.48 37.39
C VAL A 502 15.19 17.02 37.69
N LEU A 503 16.12 16.81 38.64
CA LEU A 503 16.50 15.52 39.20
C LEU A 503 15.74 15.26 40.50
N SER A 504 14.94 14.19 40.55
CA SER A 504 14.14 13.81 41.72
C SER A 504 14.03 12.29 41.85
N SER A 505 13.57 11.79 43.01
CA SER A 505 13.07 10.41 43.16
C SER A 505 14.04 9.28 42.76
N GLY A 506 15.35 9.47 42.94
CA GLY A 506 16.40 8.50 42.59
C GLY A 506 17.12 8.79 41.27
N ALA A 507 16.69 9.83 40.53
CA ALA A 507 17.33 10.26 39.30
C ALA A 507 18.79 10.67 39.52
N LYS A 508 19.67 10.15 38.66
CA LYS A 508 21.11 10.46 38.64
C LYS A 508 21.53 11.11 37.32
N VAL A 509 22.43 12.09 37.37
CA VAL A 509 23.24 12.53 36.21
C VAL A 509 24.72 12.39 36.57
N SER A 510 25.54 11.96 35.61
CA SER A 510 27.01 11.92 35.74
C SER A 510 27.69 12.74 34.64
N ALA A 511 28.35 13.83 35.00
CA ALA A 511 29.25 14.59 34.13
C ALA A 511 30.66 14.02 34.19
N LEU A 512 31.04 13.20 33.20
CA LEU A 512 32.38 12.62 33.11
C LEU A 512 33.41 13.65 32.62
N SER A 513 34.67 13.24 32.46
CA SER A 513 35.78 14.09 31.99
C SER A 513 35.44 14.88 30.71
N GLY A 514 35.31 16.20 30.82
CA GLY A 514 34.95 17.12 29.73
C GLY A 514 33.44 17.19 29.42
N GLY A 515 32.58 16.52 30.19
CA GLY A 515 31.13 16.67 30.15
C GLY A 515 30.68 17.97 30.85
N TYR A 516 29.63 18.58 30.33
CA TYR A 516 29.12 19.87 30.79
C TYR A 516 27.64 19.82 31.17
N GLU A 517 27.33 20.15 32.42
CA GLU A 517 25.97 20.32 32.95
C GLU A 517 25.72 21.81 33.22
N SER A 518 24.53 22.32 32.88
CA SER A 518 24.14 23.68 33.25
C SER A 518 22.66 23.81 33.60
N GLY A 519 22.32 24.59 34.64
CA GLY A 519 20.93 24.96 34.93
C GLY A 519 20.06 23.82 35.47
N VAL A 520 20.66 22.75 35.99
CA VAL A 520 19.93 21.59 36.54
C VAL A 520 19.44 21.90 37.95
N THR A 521 18.20 21.52 38.26
CA THR A 521 17.66 21.53 39.63
C THR A 521 17.70 20.13 40.23
N ILE A 522 18.34 19.95 41.38
CA ILE A 522 18.43 18.69 42.13
C ILE A 522 17.52 18.79 43.35
N THR A 523 16.41 18.05 43.39
CA THR A 523 15.45 18.06 44.49
C THR A 523 15.45 16.72 45.25
N ALA A 524 14.44 16.46 46.08
CA ALA A 524 14.32 15.29 46.94
C ALA A 524 14.60 13.97 46.18
N GLY A 525 15.65 13.27 46.61
CA GLY A 525 16.08 11.99 46.02
C GLY A 525 16.86 12.11 44.70
N GLY A 526 17.04 13.30 44.14
CA GLY A 526 17.90 13.53 42.98
C GLY A 526 19.39 13.55 43.35
N TYR A 527 20.23 13.17 42.39
CA TYR A 527 21.68 13.05 42.57
C TYR A 527 22.45 13.53 41.32
N SER A 528 23.42 14.44 41.48
CA SER A 528 24.38 14.80 40.41
C SER A 528 25.79 14.41 40.85
N GLU A 529 26.54 13.79 39.93
CA GLU A 529 27.96 13.45 40.10
C GLU A 529 28.80 14.18 39.07
N VAL A 530 29.66 15.09 39.53
CA VAL A 530 30.62 15.80 38.68
C VAL A 530 31.97 15.12 38.83
N ASP A 531 32.33 14.31 37.83
CA ASP A 531 33.54 13.48 37.86
C ASP A 531 34.81 14.32 37.57
N SER A 532 35.98 13.67 37.63
CA SER A 532 37.24 14.35 37.33
C SER A 532 37.22 14.99 35.93
N GLN A 533 37.50 16.29 35.84
CA GLN A 533 37.38 17.15 34.64
C GLN A 533 35.95 17.35 34.11
N GLY A 534 34.92 16.88 34.82
CA GLY A 534 33.53 17.28 34.58
C GLY A 534 33.28 18.72 35.03
N THR A 535 32.32 19.41 34.42
CA THR A 535 31.93 20.78 34.80
C THR A 535 30.43 20.88 34.98
N ALA A 536 29.97 21.43 36.12
CA ALA A 536 28.57 21.79 36.32
C ALA A 536 28.43 23.28 36.67
N THR A 537 27.48 23.98 36.06
CA THR A 537 27.28 25.42 36.27
C THR A 537 25.82 25.76 36.55
N ASN A 538 25.56 26.82 37.31
CA ASN A 538 24.19 27.30 37.58
C ASN A 538 23.26 26.20 38.13
N ILE A 539 23.80 25.31 38.97
CA ILE A 539 23.05 24.18 39.55
C ILE A 539 22.28 24.67 40.77
N SER A 540 21.01 24.27 40.90
CA SER A 540 20.18 24.55 42.08
C SER A 540 19.92 23.26 42.85
N ILE A 541 20.52 23.10 44.01
CA ILE A 541 20.38 21.92 44.87
C ILE A 541 19.40 22.28 46.00
N VAL A 542 18.22 21.68 45.99
CA VAL A 542 17.09 22.03 46.86
C VAL A 542 16.48 20.80 47.55
N ASP A 543 15.69 20.98 48.60
CA ASP A 543 14.80 19.96 49.18
C ASP A 543 15.42 18.55 49.39
N ASN A 544 16.61 18.48 49.97
CA ASN A 544 17.40 17.26 50.18
C ASN A 544 17.97 16.60 48.92
N GLY A 545 18.09 17.33 47.81
CA GLY A 545 18.95 16.96 46.69
C GLY A 545 20.42 16.83 47.12
N ILE A 546 21.18 16.04 46.35
CA ILE A 546 22.59 15.79 46.64
C ILE A 546 23.42 16.02 45.36
N GLN A 547 24.51 16.76 45.49
CA GLN A 547 25.57 16.78 44.48
C GLN A 547 26.89 16.28 45.09
N THR A 548 27.64 15.49 44.32
CA THR A 548 29.02 15.13 44.65
C THR A 548 29.94 15.63 43.56
N VAL A 549 31.05 16.24 43.95
CA VAL A 549 32.08 16.74 43.03
C VAL A 549 33.36 15.98 43.32
N ALA A 550 33.81 15.16 42.37
CA ALA A 550 35.00 14.36 42.50
C ALA A 550 36.28 15.21 42.37
N SER A 551 37.42 14.65 42.75
CA SER A 551 38.70 15.35 42.60
C SER A 551 39.00 15.71 41.14
N GLY A 552 39.21 17.00 40.90
CA GLY A 552 39.40 17.57 39.56
C GLY A 552 38.09 17.90 38.81
N GLY A 553 36.92 17.66 39.40
CA GLY A 553 35.65 18.21 38.92
C GLY A 553 35.49 19.69 39.30
N LEU A 554 34.69 20.42 38.53
CA LEU A 554 34.42 21.86 38.74
C LEU A 554 32.92 22.13 38.85
N VAL A 555 32.52 22.85 39.88
CA VAL A 555 31.17 23.44 40.00
C VAL A 555 31.24 24.95 40.15
N SER A 556 30.33 25.68 39.50
CA SER A 556 30.29 27.15 39.63
C SER A 556 28.90 27.79 39.53
N GLY A 557 28.70 28.90 40.23
CA GLY A 557 27.45 29.68 40.18
C GLY A 557 26.23 28.91 40.70
N PHE A 558 26.41 28.02 41.66
CA PHE A 558 25.37 27.13 42.17
C PHE A 558 24.68 27.67 43.43
N GLU A 559 23.50 27.13 43.75
CA GLU A 559 22.78 27.40 45.00
C GLU A 559 22.49 26.08 45.73
N ILE A 560 22.67 26.06 47.05
CA ILE A 560 22.25 24.97 47.94
C ILE A 560 21.24 25.50 48.95
N ASN A 561 20.06 24.88 49.03
CA ASN A 561 18.95 25.31 49.88
C ASN A 561 18.23 24.09 50.48
N HIS A 562 18.25 23.91 51.82
CA HIS A 562 17.76 22.67 52.46
C HIS A 562 18.32 21.37 51.81
N ALA A 563 19.55 21.40 51.32
CA ALA A 563 20.15 20.32 50.52
C ALA A 563 21.64 20.15 50.82
N ARG A 564 22.32 19.22 50.12
CA ARG A 564 23.72 18.89 50.41
C ARG A 564 24.62 18.83 49.17
N GLN A 565 25.84 19.31 49.32
CA GLN A 565 26.93 19.07 48.37
C GLN A 565 28.16 18.50 49.10
N TYR A 566 28.84 17.56 48.47
CA TYR A 566 30.12 17.01 48.93
C TYR A 566 31.19 17.30 47.87
N ASP A 567 32.14 18.16 48.19
CA ASP A 567 33.17 18.61 47.26
C ASP A 567 34.56 18.03 47.57
N TRP A 568 35.09 17.21 46.68
CA TRP A 568 36.51 16.80 46.63
C TRP A 568 37.28 17.50 45.50
N GLY A 569 36.61 18.34 44.70
CA GLY A 569 37.10 19.01 43.51
C GLY A 569 37.26 20.52 43.72
N SER A 570 36.58 21.32 42.90
CA SER A 570 36.58 22.77 43.03
C SER A 570 35.17 23.34 42.91
N ALA A 571 34.82 24.19 43.87
CA ALA A 571 33.56 24.91 43.91
C ALA A 571 33.79 26.43 43.88
N VAL A 572 33.06 27.15 43.02
CA VAL A 572 33.27 28.59 42.79
C VAL A 572 31.96 29.37 42.79
N SER A 573 31.89 30.46 43.56
CA SER A 573 30.75 31.40 43.54
C SER A 573 29.39 30.75 43.88
N GLY A 574 29.38 29.80 44.82
CA GLY A 574 28.15 29.17 45.28
C GLY A 574 27.46 29.93 46.42
N THR A 575 26.16 29.71 46.60
CA THR A 575 25.39 30.22 47.75
C THR A 575 24.81 29.08 48.58
N ILE A 576 25.12 29.03 49.88
CA ILE A 576 24.60 28.03 50.83
C ILE A 576 23.59 28.71 51.76
N SER A 577 22.36 28.22 51.79
CA SER A 577 21.28 28.85 52.55
C SER A 577 20.29 27.87 53.17
N ASN A 578 19.50 28.34 54.14
CA ASN A 578 18.31 27.65 54.66
C ASN A 578 18.59 26.20 55.07
N LEU A 579 19.49 26.00 56.05
CA LEU A 579 19.88 24.67 56.56
C LEU A 579 20.55 23.76 55.53
N ALA A 580 20.95 24.29 54.37
CA ALA A 580 21.82 23.58 53.46
C ALA A 580 23.21 23.36 54.05
N GLU A 581 23.89 22.32 53.58
CA GLU A 581 25.25 21.97 54.00
C GLU A 581 26.13 21.68 52.78
N GLU A 582 27.21 22.43 52.64
CA GLU A 582 28.33 22.08 51.77
C GLU A 582 29.44 21.47 52.62
N ARG A 583 30.02 20.36 52.18
CA ARG A 583 31.19 19.74 52.79
C ARG A 583 32.37 19.77 51.84
N VAL A 584 33.33 20.64 52.14
CA VAL A 584 34.64 20.68 51.47
C VAL A 584 35.51 19.59 52.08
N MET A 585 35.78 18.55 51.30
CA MET A 585 36.52 17.38 51.72
C MET A 585 38.03 17.58 51.53
N SER A 586 38.84 16.62 51.96
CA SER A 586 40.30 16.70 51.76
C SER A 586 40.63 16.77 50.27
N GLY A 587 41.37 17.81 49.86
CA GLY A 587 41.72 18.08 48.47
C GLY A 587 40.73 19.01 47.74
N GLY A 588 39.53 19.23 48.29
CA GLY A 588 38.54 20.16 47.76
C GLY A 588 38.95 21.63 47.91
N GLN A 589 38.46 22.48 47.00
CA GLN A 589 38.80 23.90 46.92
C GLN A 589 37.59 24.77 46.60
N ASP A 590 37.14 25.49 47.62
CA ASP A 590 36.05 26.44 47.51
C ASP A 590 36.60 27.86 47.34
N SER A 591 35.91 28.65 46.51
CA SER A 591 36.21 30.07 46.34
C SER A 591 34.96 30.92 46.14
N ASP A 592 34.98 32.12 46.71
CA ASP A 592 33.93 33.15 46.56
C ASP A 592 32.53 32.68 46.99
N MET A 593 32.48 31.82 48.00
CA MET A 593 31.25 31.25 48.53
C MET A 593 30.46 32.27 49.36
N ILE A 594 29.12 32.18 49.36
CA ILE A 594 28.24 32.98 50.21
C ILE A 594 27.44 32.05 51.12
N VAL A 595 27.62 32.17 52.43
CA VAL A 595 26.88 31.38 53.43
C VAL A 595 25.92 32.29 54.18
N THR A 596 24.63 31.97 54.19
CA THR A 596 23.59 32.83 54.78
C THR A 596 22.45 32.03 55.37
N SER A 597 21.57 32.65 56.16
CA SER A 597 20.24 32.10 56.48
C SER A 597 20.26 30.68 57.06
N HIS A 598 21.19 30.38 57.99
CA HIS A 598 21.42 29.04 58.56
C HIS A 598 22.02 28.02 57.59
N GLY A 599 22.64 28.47 56.50
CA GLY A 599 23.51 27.63 55.68
C GLY A 599 24.79 27.25 56.43
N HIS A 600 25.32 26.07 56.12
CA HIS A 600 26.51 25.49 56.74
C HIS A 600 27.57 25.16 55.69
N GLU A 601 28.76 25.73 55.83
CA GLU A 601 29.96 25.31 55.10
C GLU A 601 30.86 24.55 56.07
N VAL A 602 31.18 23.30 55.75
CA VAL A 602 32.03 22.43 56.58
C VAL A 602 33.31 22.13 55.82
N VAL A 603 34.41 22.76 56.24
CA VAL A 603 35.72 22.53 55.63
C VAL A 603 36.48 21.49 56.44
N SER A 604 36.60 20.30 55.89
CA SER A 604 37.29 19.17 56.49
C SER A 604 38.81 19.36 56.49
N ALA A 605 39.52 18.64 57.35
CA ALA A 605 40.99 18.63 57.35
C ALA A 605 41.53 18.30 55.95
N GLY A 606 42.37 19.19 55.41
CA GLY A 606 42.93 19.07 54.05
C GLY A 606 42.08 19.69 52.93
N GLY A 607 40.88 20.21 53.23
CA GLY A 607 40.10 21.06 52.32
C GLY A 607 40.48 22.54 52.48
N ILE A 608 40.16 23.35 51.46
CA ILE A 608 40.45 24.78 51.43
C ILE A 608 39.18 25.54 51.06
N ALA A 609 38.81 26.54 51.86
CA ALA A 609 37.83 27.55 51.47
C ALA A 609 38.49 28.93 51.39
N SER A 610 38.20 29.67 50.32
CA SER A 610 38.81 30.97 50.06
C SER A 610 37.77 32.03 49.72
N HIS A 611 37.93 33.25 50.26
CA HIS A 611 37.01 34.36 50.04
C HIS A 611 35.54 34.07 50.38
N THR A 612 35.27 33.10 51.26
CA THR A 612 33.90 32.82 51.72
C THR A 612 33.36 34.00 52.53
N THR A 613 32.14 34.43 52.21
CA THR A 613 31.40 35.46 52.92
C THR A 613 30.29 34.85 53.78
N TYR A 614 30.44 34.93 55.11
CA TYR A 614 29.43 34.51 56.09
C TYR A 614 28.51 35.69 56.45
N ASN A 615 27.28 35.65 55.97
CA ASN A 615 26.21 36.62 56.25
C ASN A 615 25.39 36.22 57.50
N ALA A 616 24.37 37.00 57.84
CA ALA A 616 23.54 36.78 59.02
C ALA A 616 23.01 35.33 59.12
N ASN A 617 23.30 34.69 60.25
CA ASN A 617 23.02 33.28 60.55
C ASN A 617 23.72 32.25 59.64
N GLY A 618 24.66 32.64 58.77
CA GLY A 618 25.53 31.70 58.07
C GLY A 618 26.62 31.15 59.00
N PHE A 619 26.96 29.87 58.86
CA PHE A 619 27.89 29.17 59.76
C PHE A 619 28.99 28.42 59.00
N GLY A 620 30.25 28.72 59.31
CA GLY A 620 31.43 27.97 58.90
C GLY A 620 31.95 27.07 60.02
N TYR A 621 32.21 25.80 59.71
CA TYR A 621 32.98 24.89 60.57
C TYR A 621 34.28 24.50 59.87
N ILE A 622 35.40 25.09 60.28
CA ILE A 622 36.67 24.95 59.55
C ILE A 622 37.64 24.11 60.36
N SER A 623 37.90 22.89 59.91
CA SER A 623 38.98 22.02 60.38
C SER A 623 40.14 21.90 59.37
N GLY A 624 39.93 22.39 58.14
CA GLY A 624 40.92 22.51 57.07
C GLY A 624 41.60 23.88 57.05
N SER A 625 41.58 24.56 55.90
CA SER A 625 42.15 25.90 55.75
C SER A 625 41.09 26.88 55.27
N ALA A 626 40.93 28.02 55.94
CA ALA A 626 40.15 29.16 55.47
C ALA A 626 41.10 30.31 55.10
N VAL A 627 40.90 30.93 53.94
CA VAL A 627 41.74 32.04 53.45
C VAL A 627 40.85 33.22 53.08
N SER A 628 41.12 34.41 53.65
CA SER A 628 40.42 35.66 53.30
C SER A 628 38.90 35.64 53.52
N ALA A 629 38.42 34.93 54.56
CA ALA A 629 37.00 34.91 54.90
C ALA A 629 36.48 36.30 55.33
N VAL A 630 35.23 36.61 54.96
CA VAL A 630 34.53 37.84 55.36
C VAL A 630 33.34 37.45 56.24
N VAL A 631 33.37 37.85 57.52
CA VAL A 631 32.26 37.59 58.46
C VAL A 631 31.47 38.88 58.69
N ASN A 632 30.25 38.95 58.16
CA ASN A 632 29.33 40.06 58.35
C ASN A 632 28.53 39.92 59.66
N SER A 633 27.83 40.98 60.07
CA SER A 633 27.05 41.01 61.32
C SER A 633 26.06 39.83 61.40
N GLY A 634 26.23 38.99 62.42
CA GLY A 634 25.40 37.80 62.65
C GLY A 634 25.87 36.52 61.96
N GLY A 635 26.96 36.56 61.18
CA GLY A 635 27.64 35.35 60.67
C GLY A 635 28.63 34.78 61.68
N ILE A 636 28.98 33.50 61.53
CA ILE A 636 29.92 32.79 62.40
C ILE A 636 30.91 31.99 61.54
N ASP A 637 32.21 32.20 61.77
CA ASP A 637 33.29 31.35 61.27
C ASP A 637 34.00 30.71 62.47
N ALA A 638 33.82 29.39 62.65
CA ALA A 638 34.45 28.62 63.72
C ALA A 638 35.67 27.87 63.17
N ASP A 639 36.83 28.56 63.17
CA ASP A 639 38.09 28.00 62.69
C ASP A 639 38.89 27.28 63.79
N PHE A 640 39.07 25.98 63.59
CA PHE A 640 39.82 25.07 64.45
C PHE A 640 41.19 24.69 63.87
N SER A 641 41.55 25.18 62.68
CA SER A 641 42.82 24.86 61.98
C SER A 641 44.07 25.28 62.77
N HIS A 642 43.92 26.29 63.64
CA HIS A 642 44.99 26.86 64.46
C HIS A 642 45.03 26.36 65.91
N LEU A 643 44.16 25.44 66.32
CA LEU A 643 44.15 24.87 67.69
C LEU A 643 45.23 23.80 67.87
N ARG A 644 46.51 24.19 67.79
CA ARG A 644 47.61 23.42 68.38
C ARG A 644 47.93 23.98 69.78
N GLN A 645 47.54 23.21 70.79
CA GLN A 645 47.93 23.28 72.22
C GLN A 645 47.38 24.46 73.06
N PHE A 646 46.34 24.18 73.86
CA PHE A 646 46.21 24.77 75.19
C PHE A 646 46.54 23.71 76.25
N ARG A 647 47.67 23.88 76.95
CA ARG A 647 47.86 23.32 78.29
C ARG A 647 47.03 24.16 79.24
N VAL A 648 46.13 23.51 79.97
CA VAL A 648 45.41 24.09 81.12
C VAL A 648 46.42 24.46 82.20
N ILE A 649 46.37 25.70 82.67
CA ILE A 649 46.71 26.04 84.06
C ILE A 649 45.54 26.86 84.60
N LEU A 650 45.03 26.40 85.75
CA LEU A 650 43.83 26.84 86.47
C LEU A 650 43.70 28.37 86.63
#